data_AF-Q13KP1-F1
#
_entry.id   AF-Q13KP1-F1
#
_cell.length_a   1.000
_cell.length_b   1.000
_cell.length_c   1.000
_cell.angle_alpha   90.00
_cell.angle_beta   90.00
_cell.angle_gamma   90.00
#
_symmetry.space_group_name_H-M   'P 1'
#
loop_
_entity.id
_entity.type
_entity.pdbx_description
1 polymer ?
#
loop_
_entity_poly.entity_id
_entity_poly.type
_entity_poly.pdbx_seq_one_letter_code
_entity_poly.pdbx_strand_id
1 'polypeptide(L)'
;MDLLRFTTESYAEVDRLRAWNEALDRLGLRCGTPQTAARHSHGTIKSRKSSNGFELISLAAFAQTIELKVDGADSLVIMLHLDGGVTLVADGVRTRVATGDIVYASSREEALLSFASDFRAFVIRVPRAAINARLLTPFSLRAGRLPGDAGIGHVFSGFLRSIAESVETLSLDDLRPLELALAEFLVASLVGHDKEGSFSGLTPSQAALFSRVCRTIEGNLADPDLGLTSIAKDERVSPRYMQKLFEAVGQNFSTYLRSRRLERCRADLVNPLYEKLSIADVCFRWGFNDPAYFSRAFREQYGASPRTFRHEASLELARHLVRRISRGLPVNAGSLLVHAQLAGQAAAHEIADETDTAEPPEAPSPPPPRESGKPRHHLLRATANTIHWGYFSHDLKPVLELNSGDTVTIETLTQHASDDWERMVQGDPGAESVFHWTAARKNVNRRGAGPMDASIYGRGAGEGFGVHICTGPIAVRGAEPGDVLEVRILDIHPRRCANPKFAGRAFGSNAAAWWGFHYRELLTEPKPREVVTIYELDADATAGETACARAVYNFRWTPQRDPFGVMHPTIDYPGVPVDHSTVVENHDILKNVQIPVRPHFGVITVAPQQDGLIDSIPPSTFGGNLDNWRVTRGASVFLPVGVPGALLSVGDPHASQGDSELCGTAIECSLTGDFQLVLHKKETLGTQVFSDLTYPLVETAEEWVLHGFSYPNYLAEFGTSAQSAVYEKSTLDLAMRDAFIKTRRFLMTTKGLSEDEAISLISVAVDFGVTQVVDGNWGVHAIIRKSLFTA
;
A
#
# COMPACT_ATOMS: atom_id res chain seq x y z
N MET A 1 10.35 -19.60 -6.28
CA MET A 1 10.26 -18.85 -5.01
C MET A 1 9.22 -17.78 -5.23
N ASP A 2 8.22 -17.76 -4.35
CA ASP A 2 7.02 -16.97 -4.56
C ASP A 2 7.05 -15.80 -3.58
N LEU A 3 6.70 -14.62 -4.09
CA LEU A 3 6.52 -13.41 -3.29
C LEU A 3 5.50 -13.73 -2.19
N LEU A 4 5.94 -13.72 -0.93
CA LEU A 4 5.03 -13.86 0.20
C LEU A 4 4.36 -12.51 0.40
N ARG A 5 3.02 -12.50 0.27
CA ARG A 5 2.18 -11.34 0.54
C ARG A 5 1.35 -11.63 1.77
N PHE A 6 1.39 -10.72 2.73
CA PHE A 6 0.52 -10.71 3.89
C PHE A 6 -0.18 -9.37 3.98
N THR A 7 -1.45 -9.39 4.38
CA THR A 7 -2.20 -8.19 4.74
C THR A 7 -3.10 -8.50 5.93
N THR A 8 -3.15 -7.60 6.91
CA THR A 8 -4.10 -7.72 8.04
C THR A 8 -5.55 -7.66 7.57
N GLU A 9 -5.82 -7.07 6.40
CA GLU A 9 -7.16 -7.04 5.80
C GLU A 9 -7.74 -8.43 5.51
N SER A 10 -6.92 -9.48 5.51
CA SER A 10 -7.37 -10.86 5.36
C SER A 10 -8.12 -11.41 6.57
N TYR A 11 -8.03 -10.75 7.73
CA TYR A 11 -8.50 -11.27 9.02
C TYR A 11 -9.51 -10.31 9.67
N ALA A 12 -10.44 -10.88 10.43
CA ALA A 12 -11.37 -10.12 11.27
C ALA A 12 -10.60 -9.28 12.30
N GLU A 13 -11.12 -8.11 12.69
CA GLU A 13 -10.46 -7.15 13.61
C GLU A 13 -9.82 -7.85 14.83
N VAL A 14 -10.53 -8.77 15.47
CA VAL A 14 -10.10 -9.50 16.66
C VAL A 14 -8.86 -10.38 16.44
N ASP A 15 -8.64 -10.85 15.22
CA ASP A 15 -7.53 -11.76 14.87
C ASP A 15 -6.36 -11.04 14.20
N ARG A 16 -6.53 -9.78 13.76
CA ARG A 16 -5.51 -9.06 12.97
C ARG A 16 -4.18 -8.94 13.67
N LEU A 17 -4.18 -8.55 14.95
CA LEU A 17 -2.95 -8.35 15.71
C LEU A 17 -2.20 -9.67 15.90
N ARG A 18 -2.93 -10.75 16.19
CA ARG A 18 -2.37 -12.09 16.30
C ARG A 18 -1.75 -12.53 14.97
N ALA A 19 -2.50 -12.44 13.87
CA ALA A 19 -2.04 -12.82 12.54
C ALA A 19 -0.82 -11.99 12.09
N TRP A 20 -0.81 -10.69 12.40
CA TRP A 20 0.32 -9.80 12.15
C TRP A 20 1.58 -10.24 12.90
N ASN A 21 1.45 -10.52 14.20
CA ASN A 21 2.58 -10.99 15.01
C ASN A 21 3.10 -12.35 14.51
N GLU A 22 2.21 -13.29 14.19
CA GLU A 22 2.61 -14.58 13.60
C GLU A 22 3.32 -14.40 12.24
N ALA A 23 2.90 -13.42 11.43
CA ALA A 23 3.53 -13.14 10.14
C ALA A 23 4.93 -12.51 10.30
N LEU A 24 5.11 -11.59 11.25
CA LEU A 24 6.41 -11.04 11.59
C LEU A 24 7.34 -12.11 12.18
N ASP A 25 6.84 -12.98 13.06
CA ASP A 25 7.62 -14.06 13.69
C ASP A 25 8.16 -15.06 12.66
N ARG A 26 7.37 -15.40 11.63
CA ARG A 26 7.83 -16.24 10.50
C ARG A 26 8.99 -15.62 9.74
N LEU A 27 9.09 -14.30 9.76
CA LEU A 27 10.19 -13.52 9.18
C LEU A 27 11.27 -13.18 10.20
N GLY A 28 11.20 -13.76 11.41
CA GLY A 28 12.11 -13.55 12.53
C GLY A 28 12.14 -12.12 13.07
N LEU A 29 11.09 -11.34 12.83
CA LEU A 29 10.91 -10.01 13.39
C LEU A 29 9.91 -10.16 14.54
N ARG A 30 10.32 -9.91 15.78
CA ARG A 30 9.40 -10.07 16.91
C ARG A 30 8.71 -8.76 17.20
N CYS A 31 7.38 -8.81 17.34
CA CYS A 31 6.62 -7.66 17.77
C CYS A 31 6.69 -7.53 19.29
N GLY A 32 7.07 -6.35 19.78
CA GLY A 32 6.93 -5.98 21.19
C GLY A 32 5.50 -5.58 21.54
N THR A 33 5.26 -5.19 22.79
CA THR A 33 3.93 -4.72 23.23
C THR A 33 3.46 -3.53 22.36
N PRO A 34 2.22 -3.53 21.83
CA PRO A 34 1.69 -2.37 21.12
C PRO A 34 1.74 -1.12 22.02
N GLN A 35 2.30 -0.01 21.51
CA GLN A 35 2.43 1.24 22.29
C GLN A 35 1.11 1.97 22.48
N THR A 36 0.12 1.67 21.65
CA THR A 36 -1.24 2.19 21.71
C THR A 36 -2.22 1.03 21.57
N ALA A 37 -3.42 1.16 22.15
CA ALA A 37 -4.51 0.24 21.85
C ALA A 37 -4.64 0.18 20.32
N ALA A 38 -4.37 -0.99 19.74
CA ALA A 38 -4.25 -1.24 18.31
C ALA A 38 -5.58 -0.94 17.60
N ARG A 39 -5.83 0.34 17.34
CA ARG A 39 -7.05 0.85 16.72
C ARG A 39 -6.72 0.97 15.24
N HIS A 40 -7.36 0.13 14.42
CA HIS A 40 -7.24 0.13 12.94
C HIS A 40 -5.88 -0.27 12.39
N SER A 41 -5.39 -1.43 12.83
CA SER A 41 -4.11 -2.03 12.44
C SER A 41 -4.05 -2.48 10.97
N HIS A 42 -3.87 -1.53 10.06
CA HIS A 42 -3.43 -1.85 8.70
C HIS A 42 -1.96 -2.29 8.74
N GLY A 43 -1.67 -3.47 8.19
CA GLY A 43 -0.32 -4.02 8.14
C GLY A 43 -0.14 -4.86 6.89
N THR A 44 0.86 -4.54 6.09
CA THR A 44 1.23 -5.30 4.89
C THR A 44 2.68 -5.74 4.95
N ILE A 45 2.90 -6.96 4.45
CA ILE A 45 4.24 -7.52 4.29
C ILE A 45 4.39 -8.05 2.88
N LYS A 46 5.48 -7.66 2.24
CA LYS A 46 5.94 -8.24 0.98
C LYS A 46 7.34 -8.77 1.19
N SER A 47 7.48 -10.10 1.23
CA SER A 47 8.77 -10.76 1.42
C SER A 47 9.17 -11.55 0.19
N ARG A 48 10.45 -11.47 -0.16
CA ARG A 48 11.06 -12.28 -1.19
C ARG A 48 12.41 -12.79 -0.72
N LYS A 49 12.58 -14.12 -0.80
CA LYS A 49 13.84 -14.79 -0.53
C LYS A 49 14.58 -15.09 -1.84
N SER A 50 15.89 -14.95 -1.81
CA SER A 50 16.76 -15.24 -2.94
C SER A 50 17.45 -16.59 -2.84
N SER A 51 18.06 -17.04 -3.94
CA SER A 51 18.84 -18.29 -3.96
C SER A 51 20.08 -18.24 -3.08
N ASN A 52 20.66 -17.06 -2.85
CA ASN A 52 21.84 -16.87 -2.02
C ASN A 52 21.49 -16.66 -0.53
N GLY A 53 20.21 -16.76 -0.18
CA GLY A 53 19.71 -16.68 1.19
C GLY A 53 19.40 -15.26 1.68
N PHE A 54 19.49 -14.24 0.83
CA PHE A 54 18.99 -12.91 1.16
C PHE A 54 17.47 -12.96 1.30
N GLU A 55 16.93 -12.22 2.26
CA GLU A 55 15.49 -12.04 2.40
C GLU A 55 15.18 -10.56 2.42
N LEU A 56 14.41 -10.10 1.43
CA LEU A 56 14.02 -8.71 1.23
C LEU A 56 12.57 -8.57 1.66
N ILE A 57 12.29 -7.68 2.61
CA ILE A 57 11.01 -7.55 3.29
C ILE A 57 10.59 -6.08 3.27
N SER A 58 9.50 -5.77 2.57
CA SER A 58 8.85 -4.45 2.67
C SER A 58 7.73 -4.53 3.69
N LEU A 59 7.69 -3.57 4.61
CA LEU A 59 6.70 -3.43 5.66
C LEU A 59 6.01 -2.06 5.54
N ALA A 60 4.70 -2.05 5.64
CA ALA A 60 3.90 -0.86 5.95
C ALA A 60 2.95 -1.24 7.08
N ALA A 61 3.01 -0.54 8.21
CA ALA A 61 2.20 -0.92 9.36
C ALA A 61 1.98 0.23 10.35
N PHE A 62 1.01 0.02 11.24
CA PHE A 62 0.73 0.88 12.37
C PHE A 62 1.88 0.98 13.37
N ALA A 63 1.88 2.06 14.18
CA ALA A 63 2.85 2.30 15.26
C ALA A 63 3.01 1.08 16.19
N GLN A 64 4.24 0.60 16.33
CA GLN A 64 4.54 -0.58 17.15
C GLN A 64 6.03 -0.66 17.50
N THR A 65 6.39 -1.71 18.23
CA THR A 65 7.79 -2.01 18.54
C THR A 65 8.22 -3.28 17.81
N ILE A 66 9.37 -3.26 17.15
CA ILE A 66 9.96 -4.42 16.48
C ILE A 66 11.32 -4.73 17.09
N GLU A 67 11.45 -5.93 17.65
CA GLU A 67 12.72 -6.49 18.08
C GLU A 67 13.44 -7.12 16.89
N LEU A 68 14.70 -6.72 16.70
CA LEU A 68 15.60 -7.25 15.68
C LEU A 68 16.33 -8.51 16.18
N LYS A 69 15.64 -9.36 16.93
CA LYS A 69 16.21 -10.58 17.51
C LYS A 69 16.16 -11.72 16.49
N VAL A 70 17.30 -12.36 16.22
CA VAL A 70 17.38 -13.50 15.30
C VAL A 70 17.77 -14.76 16.07
N ASP A 71 16.78 -15.58 16.41
CA ASP A 71 17.05 -16.88 17.02
C ASP A 71 17.72 -17.84 16.02
N GLY A 72 18.86 -18.43 16.42
CA GLY A 72 19.44 -19.62 15.78
C GLY A 72 20.16 -19.45 14.43
N ALA A 73 20.20 -18.27 13.80
CA ALA A 73 20.85 -18.06 12.50
C ALA A 73 21.88 -16.91 12.48
N ASP A 74 23.12 -17.22 12.08
CA ASP A 74 24.24 -16.27 11.92
C ASP A 74 23.98 -15.34 10.71
N SER A 75 23.21 -14.27 10.93
CA SER A 75 22.81 -13.30 9.91
C SER A 75 22.83 -11.86 10.45
N LEU A 76 22.93 -10.90 9.53
CA LEU A 76 22.81 -9.47 9.80
C LEU A 76 21.45 -9.00 9.30
N VAL A 77 20.74 -8.21 10.11
CA VAL A 77 19.53 -7.50 9.68
C VAL A 77 19.90 -6.05 9.39
N ILE A 78 19.53 -5.57 8.22
CA ILE A 78 19.56 -4.13 7.90
C ILE A 78 18.13 -3.65 7.65
N MET A 79 17.82 -2.44 8.08
CA MET A 79 16.51 -1.82 7.92
C MET A 79 16.71 -0.41 7.39
N LEU A 80 16.22 -0.15 6.19
CA LEU A 80 16.07 1.20 5.66
C LEU A 80 14.75 1.78 6.19
N HIS A 81 14.85 2.92 6.87
CA HIS A 81 13.68 3.66 7.32
C HIS A 81 13.11 4.50 6.18
N LEU A 82 11.87 4.21 5.76
CA LEU A 82 11.23 4.87 4.62
C LEU A 82 10.30 6.00 5.05
N ASP A 83 9.43 5.77 6.04
CA ASP A 83 8.47 6.73 6.57
C ASP A 83 8.15 6.42 8.04
N GLY A 84 7.68 7.43 8.78
CA GLY A 84 7.27 7.33 10.18
C GLY A 84 8.30 7.87 11.19
N GLY A 85 7.91 7.95 12.46
CA GLY A 85 8.83 8.31 13.54
C GLY A 85 9.42 7.07 14.19
N VAL A 86 10.75 6.88 14.14
CA VAL A 86 11.42 5.71 14.72
C VAL A 86 12.58 6.07 15.65
N THR A 87 12.67 5.32 16.74
CA THR A 87 13.80 5.34 17.68
C THR A 87 14.43 3.96 17.77
N LEU A 88 15.73 3.87 17.54
CA LEU A 88 16.53 2.69 17.81
C LEU A 88 16.92 2.68 19.30
N VAL A 89 16.67 1.56 19.97
CA VAL A 89 17.13 1.27 21.33
C VAL A 89 18.10 0.10 21.26
N ALA A 90 19.38 0.35 21.57
CA ALA A 90 20.45 -0.65 21.59
C ALA A 90 21.45 -0.28 22.69
N ASP A 91 21.97 -1.27 23.44
CA ASP A 91 22.88 -1.06 24.57
C ASP A 91 22.38 -0.03 25.61
N GLY A 92 21.06 0.09 25.78
CA GLY A 92 20.43 1.09 26.65
C GLY A 92 20.43 2.53 26.11
N VAL A 93 21.01 2.77 24.93
CA VAL A 93 21.05 4.07 24.25
C VAL A 93 19.86 4.21 23.32
N ARG A 94 19.21 5.39 23.35
CA ARG A 94 18.11 5.74 22.44
C ARG A 94 18.60 6.70 21.36
N THR A 95 18.47 6.29 20.11
CA THR A 95 18.91 7.05 18.94
C THR A 95 17.76 7.29 17.99
N ARG A 96 17.47 8.56 17.66
CA ARG A 96 16.48 8.91 16.64
C ARG A 96 17.00 8.50 15.26
N VAL A 97 16.15 7.86 14.47
CA VAL A 97 16.44 7.45 13.09
C VAL A 97 15.61 8.33 12.16
N ALA A 98 16.27 9.05 11.27
CA ALA A 98 15.66 9.92 10.27
C ALA A 98 15.25 9.10 9.03
N THR A 99 14.38 9.66 8.20
CA THR A 99 14.01 9.06 6.91
C THR A 99 15.24 8.88 6.03
N GLY A 100 15.39 7.69 5.45
CA GLY A 100 16.54 7.33 4.62
C GLY A 100 17.73 6.76 5.40
N ASP A 101 17.75 6.86 6.72
CA ASP A 101 18.78 6.19 7.52
C ASP A 101 18.66 4.68 7.47
N ILE A 102 19.80 4.01 7.66
CA ILE A 102 19.90 2.55 7.66
C ILE A 102 20.28 2.09 9.06
N VAL A 103 19.40 1.31 9.69
CA VAL A 103 19.71 0.60 10.93
C VAL A 103 20.32 -0.75 10.58
N TYR A 104 21.31 -1.20 11.35
CA TYR A 104 21.87 -2.53 11.22
C TYR A 104 21.99 -3.18 12.61
N ALA A 105 21.75 -4.49 12.68
CA ALA A 105 21.86 -5.27 13.91
C ALA A 105 22.32 -6.71 13.63
N SER A 106 23.21 -7.21 14.47
CA SER A 106 23.64 -8.61 14.47
C SER A 106 22.66 -9.48 15.25
N SER A 107 22.50 -10.73 14.84
CA SER A 107 21.69 -11.78 15.51
C SER A 107 21.95 -12.00 17.01
N ARG A 108 23.03 -11.46 17.57
CA ARG A 108 23.43 -11.66 18.98
C ARG A 108 23.14 -10.47 19.91
N GLU A 109 22.74 -9.33 19.35
CA GLU A 109 22.54 -8.10 20.11
C GLU A 109 21.05 -7.85 20.36
N GLU A 110 20.70 -7.33 21.53
CA GLU A 110 19.34 -6.86 21.81
C GLU A 110 19.16 -5.47 21.21
N ALA A 111 18.49 -5.40 20.06
CA ALA A 111 18.16 -4.17 19.37
C ALA A 111 16.67 -4.08 19.10
N LEU A 112 16.09 -2.92 19.40
CA LEU A 112 14.65 -2.68 19.34
C LEU A 112 14.37 -1.38 18.58
N LEU A 113 13.40 -1.44 17.68
CA LEU A 113 12.90 -0.32 16.92
C LEU A 113 11.54 0.07 17.47
N SER A 114 11.45 1.28 18.01
CA SER A 114 10.20 1.86 18.53
C SER A 114 9.64 2.83 17.49
N PHE A 115 8.55 2.47 16.83
CA PHE A 115 7.84 3.32 15.89
C PHE A 115 6.70 4.06 16.61
N ALA A 116 6.78 5.39 16.64
CA ALA A 116 5.83 6.28 17.33
C ALA A 116 4.60 6.64 16.47
N SER A 117 4.65 6.35 15.18
CA SER A 117 3.57 6.55 14.20
C SER A 117 3.50 5.35 13.27
N ASP A 118 2.47 5.31 12.42
CA ASP A 118 2.46 4.44 11.26
C ASP A 118 3.77 4.65 10.47
N PHE A 119 4.32 3.54 9.97
CA PHE A 119 5.67 3.51 9.42
C PHE A 119 5.78 2.64 8.18
N ARG A 120 6.82 2.93 7.41
CA ARG A 120 7.29 2.06 6.33
C ARG A 120 8.77 1.76 6.51
N ALA A 121 9.12 0.50 6.31
CA ALA A 121 10.49 0.04 6.45
C ALA A 121 10.81 -1.01 5.40
N PHE A 122 12.04 -0.98 4.90
CA PHE A 122 12.57 -2.04 4.06
C PHE A 122 13.66 -2.80 4.80
N VAL A 123 13.35 -4.02 5.20
CA VAL A 123 14.21 -4.89 5.99
C VAL A 123 14.87 -5.90 5.07
N ILE A 124 16.18 -6.10 5.25
CA ILE A 124 16.93 -7.10 4.51
C ILE A 124 17.69 -7.97 5.49
N ARG A 125 17.47 -9.28 5.41
CA ARG A 125 18.31 -10.26 6.07
C ARG A 125 19.46 -10.60 5.14
N VAL A 126 20.66 -10.31 5.61
CA VAL A 126 21.89 -10.58 4.89
C VAL A 126 22.56 -11.81 5.50
N PRO A 127 22.75 -12.90 4.73
CA PRO A 127 23.51 -14.06 5.19
C PRO A 127 24.93 -13.65 5.56
N ARG A 128 25.42 -14.08 6.72
CA ARG A 128 26.77 -13.69 7.15
C ARG A 128 27.86 -14.14 6.17
N ALA A 129 27.68 -15.25 5.45
CA ALA A 129 28.60 -15.69 4.40
C ALA A 129 28.82 -14.62 3.30
N ALA A 130 27.80 -13.82 2.96
CA ALA A 130 27.90 -12.77 1.95
C ALA A 130 28.75 -11.57 2.41
N ILE A 131 28.80 -11.34 3.73
CA ILE A 131 29.52 -10.23 4.37
C ILE A 131 30.91 -10.69 4.81
N ASN A 132 31.00 -11.84 5.51
CA ASN A 132 32.24 -12.42 5.98
C ASN A 132 33.22 -12.57 4.82
N ALA A 133 32.78 -13.03 3.64
CA ALA A 133 33.59 -13.14 2.41
C ALA A 133 34.37 -11.86 2.04
N ARG A 134 33.98 -10.71 2.60
CA ARG A 134 34.54 -9.38 2.32
C ARG A 134 35.10 -8.69 3.57
N LEU A 135 34.87 -9.24 4.75
CA LEU A 135 35.39 -8.74 6.02
C LEU A 135 36.62 -9.53 6.48
N LEU A 136 37.55 -8.81 7.11
CA LEU A 136 38.90 -9.27 7.42
C LEU A 136 38.98 -9.97 8.79
N THR A 137 38.02 -9.70 9.68
CA THR A 137 37.72 -10.42 10.93
C THR A 137 36.20 -10.51 11.11
N PRO A 138 35.67 -11.47 11.89
CA PRO A 138 34.29 -11.42 12.34
C PRO A 138 34.13 -10.18 13.24
N PHE A 139 33.59 -9.09 12.70
CA PHE A 139 33.12 -7.96 13.49
C PHE A 139 32.11 -8.45 14.53
N SER A 140 32.30 -8.07 15.78
CA SER A 140 31.22 -7.98 16.76
C SER A 140 30.44 -6.71 16.43
N LEU A 141 29.60 -6.79 15.40
CA LEU A 141 28.84 -5.66 14.93
C LEU A 141 27.73 -5.36 15.94
N ARG A 142 27.94 -4.34 16.77
CA ARG A 142 26.88 -3.80 17.63
C ARG A 142 25.79 -3.19 16.78
N ALA A 143 24.55 -3.19 17.28
CA ALA A 143 23.48 -2.53 16.57
C ALA A 143 23.74 -1.02 16.47
N GLY A 144 23.46 -0.44 15.31
CA GLY A 144 23.82 0.94 15.02
C GLY A 144 23.00 1.54 13.90
N ARG A 145 23.29 2.82 13.63
CA ARG A 145 22.66 3.65 12.60
C ARG A 145 23.73 4.16 11.65
N LEU A 146 23.48 4.04 10.34
CA LEU A 146 24.21 4.72 9.28
C LEU A 146 23.35 5.88 8.76
N PRO A 147 23.87 7.13 8.80
CA PRO A 147 23.20 8.28 8.20
C PRO A 147 22.97 8.10 6.70
N GLY A 148 21.75 8.34 6.24
CA GLY A 148 21.34 8.22 4.83
C GLY A 148 21.44 9.52 4.02
N ASP A 149 21.97 10.59 4.58
CA ASP A 149 21.96 11.95 4.03
C ASP A 149 23.31 12.42 3.47
N ALA A 150 24.39 11.68 3.70
CA ALA A 150 25.73 12.05 3.23
C ALA A 150 26.61 10.85 2.82
N GLY A 151 27.57 11.13 1.95
CA GLY A 151 28.63 10.19 1.55
C GLY A 151 28.10 8.88 0.94
N ILE A 152 28.73 7.76 1.31
CA ILE A 152 28.34 6.43 0.83
C ILE A 152 26.98 5.97 1.38
N GLY A 153 26.60 6.45 2.56
CA GLY A 153 25.30 6.15 3.18
C GLY A 153 24.12 6.68 2.35
N HIS A 154 24.27 7.87 1.75
CA HIS A 154 23.27 8.42 0.83
C HIS A 154 23.07 7.55 -0.42
N VAL A 155 24.18 7.14 -1.05
CA VAL A 155 24.12 6.26 -2.23
C VAL A 155 23.51 4.91 -1.87
N PHE A 156 23.90 4.33 -0.71
CA PHE A 156 23.35 3.06 -0.26
C PHE A 156 21.86 3.16 0.05
N SER A 157 21.42 4.24 0.72
CA SER A 157 20.01 4.52 0.99
C SER A 157 19.17 4.59 -0.29
N GLY A 158 19.65 5.34 -1.29
CA GLY A 158 19.00 5.44 -2.60
C GLY A 158 18.91 4.09 -3.31
N PHE A 159 19.98 3.27 -3.25
CA PHE A 159 19.99 1.92 -3.79
C PHE A 159 18.97 1.01 -3.10
N LEU A 160 18.94 0.99 -1.77
CA LEU A 160 17.99 0.17 -1.00
C LEU A 160 16.54 0.60 -1.28
N ARG A 161 16.27 1.91 -1.40
CA ARG A 161 14.94 2.44 -1.75
C ARG A 161 14.48 1.95 -3.12
N SER A 162 15.36 2.00 -4.13
CA SER A 162 15.06 1.52 -5.48
C SER A 162 14.72 0.02 -5.50
N ILE A 163 15.42 -0.80 -4.70
CA ILE A 163 15.09 -2.22 -4.55
C ILE A 163 13.73 -2.39 -3.86
N ALA A 164 13.45 -1.65 -2.79
CA ALA A 164 12.19 -1.73 -2.06
C ALA A 164 10.99 -1.45 -2.99
N GLU A 165 11.11 -0.43 -3.84
CA GLU A 165 10.06 -0.03 -4.79
C GLU A 165 9.84 -1.06 -5.91
N SER A 166 10.87 -1.85 -6.24
CA SER A 166 10.87 -2.81 -7.35
C SER A 166 10.74 -4.27 -6.87
N VAL A 167 10.63 -4.53 -5.57
CA VAL A 167 10.71 -5.88 -4.99
C VAL A 167 9.69 -6.87 -5.58
N GLU A 168 8.54 -6.36 -6.05
CA GLU A 168 7.50 -7.18 -6.67
C GLU A 168 7.82 -7.56 -8.12
N THR A 169 8.46 -6.67 -8.87
CA THR A 169 8.68 -6.79 -10.32
C THR A 169 10.03 -7.42 -10.67
N LEU A 170 11.02 -7.36 -9.77
CA LEU A 170 12.34 -7.95 -9.99
C LEU A 170 12.25 -9.45 -10.31
N SER A 171 13.06 -9.97 -11.21
CA SER A 171 13.19 -11.42 -11.40
C SER A 171 14.23 -11.99 -10.42
N LEU A 172 14.33 -13.33 -10.35
CA LEU A 172 15.40 -13.98 -9.56
C LEU A 172 16.79 -13.70 -10.13
N ASP A 173 16.90 -13.46 -11.43
CA ASP A 173 18.16 -13.18 -12.10
C ASP A 173 18.62 -11.75 -11.81
N ASP A 174 17.68 -10.81 -11.67
CA ASP A 174 17.97 -9.43 -11.30
C ASP A 174 18.47 -9.29 -9.86
N LEU A 175 18.05 -10.18 -8.95
CA LEU A 175 18.47 -10.13 -7.53
C LEU A 175 19.95 -10.43 -7.33
N ARG A 176 20.55 -11.32 -8.13
CA ARG A 176 21.95 -11.75 -7.95
C ARG A 176 22.97 -10.59 -8.02
N PRO A 177 22.97 -9.72 -9.06
CA PRO A 177 23.87 -8.57 -9.08
C PRO A 177 23.55 -7.55 -7.97
N LEU A 178 22.28 -7.39 -7.60
CA LEU A 178 21.88 -6.48 -6.53
C LEU A 178 22.42 -6.91 -5.16
N GLU A 179 22.44 -8.21 -4.87
CA GLU A 179 23.00 -8.76 -3.63
C GLU A 179 24.50 -8.52 -3.50
N LEU A 180 25.24 -8.64 -4.61
CA LEU A 180 26.67 -8.35 -4.63
C LEU A 180 26.90 -6.87 -4.31
N ALA A 181 26.18 -5.97 -4.98
CA ALA A 181 26.26 -4.54 -4.74
C ALA A 181 25.85 -4.18 -3.29
N LEU A 182 24.80 -4.79 -2.77
CA LEU A 182 24.34 -4.59 -1.38
C LEU A 182 25.44 -4.96 -0.39
N ALA A 183 26.09 -6.11 -0.57
CA ALA A 183 27.18 -6.53 0.30
C ALA A 183 28.38 -5.56 0.23
N GLU A 184 28.73 -5.03 -0.95
CA GLU A 184 29.80 -4.04 -1.10
C GLU A 184 29.45 -2.71 -0.40
N PHE A 185 28.25 -2.18 -0.62
CA PHE A 185 27.80 -0.95 0.03
C PHE A 185 27.77 -1.07 1.54
N LEU A 186 27.28 -2.20 2.05
CA LEU A 186 27.22 -2.49 3.47
C LEU A 186 28.63 -2.52 4.08
N VAL A 187 29.56 -3.26 3.46
CA VAL A 187 30.95 -3.33 3.95
C VAL A 187 31.64 -1.96 3.89
N ALA A 188 31.48 -1.22 2.79
CA ALA A 188 32.05 0.12 2.65
C ALA A 188 31.50 1.10 3.69
N SER A 189 30.21 1.03 4.00
CA SER A 189 29.57 1.90 4.98
C SER A 189 29.98 1.57 6.42
N LEU A 190 30.10 0.28 6.76
CA LEU A 190 30.50 -0.15 8.10
C LEU A 190 31.98 0.15 8.39
N VAL A 191 32.88 -0.05 7.42
CA VAL A 191 34.32 0.27 7.58
C VAL A 191 34.56 1.77 7.79
N GLY A 192 33.72 2.63 7.20
CA GLY A 192 33.80 4.09 7.38
C GLY A 192 33.31 4.60 8.73
N HIS A 193 32.41 3.86 9.39
CA HIS A 193 31.74 4.27 10.63
C HIS A 193 32.48 3.83 11.91
N ASP A 194 33.41 2.88 11.79
CA ASP A 194 34.12 2.28 12.93
C ASP A 194 35.42 3.00 13.31
N LYS A 195 35.34 4.33 13.47
CA LYS A 195 36.46 5.13 14.00
C LYS A 195 36.59 5.03 15.53
N GLU A 196 35.62 4.44 16.23
CA GLU A 196 35.59 4.37 17.70
C GLU A 196 35.54 2.94 18.28
N GLY A 197 35.24 1.91 17.48
CA GLY A 197 35.40 0.51 17.89
C GLY A 197 36.83 0.03 17.64
N SER A 198 37.72 0.26 18.60
CA SER A 198 39.07 -0.29 18.56
C SER A 198 39.03 -1.78 18.24
N PHE A 199 39.79 -2.24 17.23
CA PHE A 199 40.26 -3.61 17.16
C PHE A 199 40.79 -3.96 18.55
N SER A 200 40.07 -4.77 19.32
CA SER A 200 40.47 -5.11 20.67
C SER A 200 41.83 -5.80 20.61
N GLY A 201 42.91 -5.05 20.88
CA GLY A 201 44.29 -5.53 20.86
C GLY A 201 45.20 -5.03 19.73
N LEU A 202 44.72 -4.28 18.72
CA LEU A 202 45.57 -3.74 17.64
C LEU A 202 45.60 -2.20 17.61
N THR A 203 46.75 -1.63 17.30
CA THR A 203 46.86 -0.19 16.99
C THR A 203 46.20 0.14 15.64
N PRO A 204 45.80 1.40 15.37
CA PRO A 204 45.22 1.79 14.07
C PRO A 204 46.08 1.43 12.86
N SER A 205 47.40 1.48 13.00
CA SER A 205 48.34 1.08 11.94
C SER A 205 48.40 -0.44 11.75
N GLN A 206 48.29 -1.22 12.83
CA GLN A 206 48.20 -2.67 12.79
C GLN A 206 46.88 -3.14 12.18
N ALA A 207 45.77 -2.50 12.54
CA ALA A 207 44.46 -2.72 11.95
C ALA A 207 44.45 -2.49 10.42
N ALA A 208 45.05 -1.38 9.98
CA ALA A 208 45.17 -1.06 8.56
C ALA A 208 46.07 -2.05 7.80
N LEU A 209 47.16 -2.51 8.43
CA LEU A 209 48.02 -3.55 7.86
C LEU A 209 47.30 -4.89 7.78
N PHE A 210 46.64 -5.32 8.86
CA PHE A 210 45.86 -6.56 8.87
C PHE A 210 44.78 -6.54 7.79
N SER A 211 44.15 -5.38 7.60
CA SER A 211 43.15 -5.19 6.55
C SER A 211 43.69 -5.34 5.13
N ARG A 212 44.93 -4.90 4.87
CA ARG A 212 45.57 -5.16 3.57
C ARG A 212 45.93 -6.63 3.42
N VAL A 213 46.49 -7.24 4.47
CA VAL A 213 46.85 -8.66 4.51
C VAL A 213 45.67 -9.55 4.15
N CYS A 214 44.50 -9.42 4.80
CA CYS A 214 43.40 -10.32 4.45
C CYS A 214 42.72 -9.98 3.11
N ARG A 215 42.87 -8.75 2.57
CA ARG A 215 42.49 -8.43 1.19
C ARG A 215 43.39 -9.13 0.18
N THR A 216 44.70 -9.13 0.44
CA THR A 216 45.70 -9.87 -0.35
C THR A 216 45.41 -11.37 -0.29
N ILE A 217 44.96 -11.90 0.85
CA ILE A 217 44.51 -13.30 0.97
C ILE A 217 43.28 -13.55 0.09
N GLU A 218 42.24 -12.73 0.19
CA GLU A 218 41.01 -12.87 -0.61
C GLU A 218 41.27 -12.84 -2.12
N GLY A 219 42.12 -11.92 -2.57
CA GLY A 219 42.49 -11.80 -3.99
C GLY A 219 43.27 -12.99 -4.54
N ASN A 220 43.88 -13.80 -3.67
CA ASN A 220 44.76 -14.91 -4.04
C ASN A 220 44.29 -16.27 -3.51
N LEU A 221 43.03 -16.43 -3.08
CA LEU A 221 42.54 -17.69 -2.48
C LEU A 221 42.70 -18.92 -3.39
N ALA A 222 42.64 -18.71 -4.71
CA ALA A 222 42.81 -19.76 -5.72
C ALA A 222 44.25 -20.27 -5.86
N ASP A 223 45.25 -19.51 -5.39
CA ASP A 223 46.65 -19.91 -5.40
C ASP A 223 46.90 -20.98 -4.33
N PRO A 224 47.22 -22.24 -4.70
CA PRO A 224 47.45 -23.32 -3.73
C PRO A 224 48.67 -23.08 -2.83
N ASP A 225 49.66 -22.31 -3.28
CA ASP A 225 50.93 -22.07 -2.59
C ASP A 225 50.90 -20.80 -1.71
N LEU A 226 49.73 -20.16 -1.59
CA LEU A 226 49.53 -18.99 -0.74
C LEU A 226 49.88 -19.31 0.73
N GLY A 227 50.92 -18.65 1.24
CA GLY A 227 51.46 -18.88 2.57
C GLY A 227 51.78 -17.60 3.34
N LEU A 228 51.96 -17.73 4.65
CA LEU A 228 52.23 -16.58 5.53
C LEU A 228 53.52 -15.82 5.13
N THR A 229 54.56 -16.54 4.69
CA THR A 229 55.84 -15.94 4.30
C THR A 229 55.76 -15.13 3.01
N SER A 230 54.97 -15.56 2.02
CA SER A 230 54.80 -14.81 0.77
C SER A 230 54.05 -13.50 1.02
N ILE A 231 52.97 -13.56 1.80
CA ILE A 231 52.18 -12.36 2.13
C ILE A 231 52.97 -11.40 3.04
N ALA A 232 53.76 -11.92 3.98
CA ALA A 232 54.62 -11.09 4.82
C ALA A 232 55.65 -10.31 3.98
N LYS A 233 56.23 -10.96 2.95
CA LYS A 233 57.15 -10.33 2.02
C LYS A 233 56.48 -9.23 1.20
N ASP A 234 55.28 -9.50 0.68
CA ASP A 234 54.53 -8.55 -0.15
C ASP A 234 54.10 -7.31 0.65
N GLU A 235 53.71 -7.49 1.91
CA GLU A 235 53.33 -6.41 2.83
C GLU A 235 54.54 -5.78 3.56
N ARG A 236 55.77 -6.17 3.20
CA ARG A 236 57.04 -5.66 3.75
C ARG A 236 57.15 -5.75 5.28
N VAL A 237 56.65 -6.85 5.85
CA VAL A 237 56.74 -7.15 7.28
C VAL A 237 57.40 -8.49 7.55
N SER A 238 57.89 -8.71 8.76
CA SER A 238 58.46 -10.00 9.11
C SER A 238 57.35 -11.07 9.26
N PRO A 239 57.59 -12.34 8.88
CA PRO A 239 56.65 -13.45 9.13
C PRO A 239 56.24 -13.55 10.61
N ARG A 240 57.18 -13.32 11.53
CA ARG A 240 56.93 -13.32 12.97
C ARG A 240 55.96 -12.20 13.40
N TYR A 241 56.02 -11.04 12.75
CA TYR A 241 55.08 -9.95 13.00
C TYR A 241 53.69 -10.27 12.44
N MET A 242 53.61 -10.89 11.27
CA MET A 242 52.34 -11.35 10.68
C MET A 242 51.66 -12.40 11.56
N GLN A 243 52.41 -13.33 12.13
CA GLN A 243 51.88 -14.34 13.05
C GLN A 243 51.33 -13.70 14.33
N LYS A 244 52.06 -12.76 14.93
CA LYS A 244 51.56 -11.96 16.06
C LYS A 244 50.30 -11.15 15.73
N LEU A 245 50.19 -10.66 14.48
CA LEU A 245 49.05 -9.89 14.02
C LEU A 245 47.77 -10.76 13.94
N PHE A 246 47.88 -12.01 13.50
CA PHE A 246 46.77 -12.98 13.53
C PHE A 246 46.43 -13.44 14.96
N GLU A 247 47.44 -13.69 15.80
CA GLU A 247 47.25 -14.06 17.21
C GLU A 247 46.50 -12.96 17.99
N ALA A 248 46.82 -11.69 17.73
CA ALA A 248 46.18 -10.54 18.37
C ALA A 248 44.68 -10.40 18.06
N VAL A 249 44.19 -10.99 16.96
CA VAL A 249 42.75 -11.08 16.64
C VAL A 249 42.15 -12.45 16.96
N GLY A 250 42.85 -13.27 17.76
CA GLY A 250 42.39 -14.59 18.19
C GLY A 250 42.35 -15.63 17.08
N GLN A 251 43.14 -15.48 16.02
CA GLN A 251 43.15 -16.39 14.88
C GLN A 251 44.55 -16.92 14.56
N ASN A 252 44.60 -18.01 13.79
CA ASN A 252 45.80 -18.51 13.14
C ASN A 252 45.64 -18.33 11.62
N PHE A 253 46.67 -17.84 10.94
CA PHE A 253 46.70 -17.68 9.48
C PHE A 253 46.22 -18.92 8.73
N SER A 254 46.75 -20.11 9.05
CA SER A 254 46.40 -21.34 8.33
C SER A 254 44.93 -21.73 8.52
N THR A 255 44.41 -21.49 9.73
CA THR A 255 42.99 -21.72 10.05
C THR A 255 42.11 -20.71 9.33
N TYR A 256 42.51 -19.43 9.31
CA TYR A 256 41.82 -18.36 8.59
C TYR A 256 41.74 -18.66 7.09
N LEU A 257 42.87 -18.90 6.43
CA LEU A 257 42.95 -19.22 5.00
C LEU A 257 42.08 -20.44 4.66
N ARG A 258 42.14 -21.50 5.47
CA ARG A 258 41.31 -22.70 5.31
C ARG A 258 39.82 -22.36 5.37
N SER A 259 39.40 -21.58 6.38
CA SER A 259 38.00 -21.16 6.53
C SER A 259 37.51 -20.37 5.31
N ARG A 260 38.34 -19.45 4.79
CA ARG A 260 38.01 -18.64 3.61
C ARG A 260 37.83 -19.47 2.35
N ARG A 261 38.73 -20.41 2.10
CA ARG A 261 38.62 -21.33 0.96
C ARG A 261 37.36 -22.20 1.07
N LEU A 262 37.04 -22.72 2.26
CA LEU A 262 35.83 -23.52 2.49
C LEU A 262 34.53 -22.72 2.23
N GLU A 263 34.48 -21.45 2.64
CA GLU A 263 33.33 -20.58 2.38
C GLU A 263 33.09 -20.37 0.87
N ARG A 264 34.16 -20.16 0.09
CA ARG A 264 34.07 -20.05 -1.37
C ARG A 264 33.63 -21.35 -2.04
N CYS A 265 34.17 -22.49 -1.60
CA CYS A 265 33.70 -23.80 -2.05
C CYS A 265 32.21 -23.99 -1.74
N ARG A 266 31.75 -23.60 -0.55
CA ARG A 266 30.32 -23.69 -0.17
C ARG A 266 29.43 -22.86 -1.09
N ALA A 267 29.82 -21.62 -1.41
CA ALA A 267 29.09 -20.75 -2.32
C ALA A 267 28.97 -21.37 -3.72
N ASP A 268 30.05 -21.97 -4.23
CA ASP A 268 30.04 -22.61 -5.56
C ASP A 268 29.22 -23.91 -5.56
N LEU A 269 29.18 -24.65 -4.45
CA LEU A 269 28.44 -25.91 -4.33
C LEU A 269 26.91 -25.74 -4.44
N VAL A 270 26.39 -24.58 -4.03
CA VAL A 270 24.94 -24.28 -4.05
C VAL A 270 24.50 -23.45 -5.26
N ASN A 271 25.45 -23.02 -6.10
CA ASN A 271 25.17 -22.19 -7.26
C ASN A 271 24.81 -23.06 -8.48
N PRO A 272 23.59 -22.94 -9.05
CA PRO A 272 23.18 -23.72 -10.22
C PRO A 272 24.08 -23.53 -11.45
N LEU A 273 24.77 -22.38 -11.59
CA LEU A 273 25.71 -22.13 -12.69
C LEU A 273 26.94 -23.03 -12.64
N TYR A 274 27.25 -23.60 -11.47
CA TYR A 274 28.39 -24.49 -11.23
C TYR A 274 27.97 -25.94 -10.99
N GLU A 275 26.71 -26.31 -11.28
CA GLU A 275 26.20 -27.67 -11.10
C GLU A 275 27.04 -28.71 -11.85
N LYS A 276 27.56 -28.34 -13.03
CA LYS A 276 28.39 -29.19 -13.88
C LYS A 276 29.84 -29.36 -13.38
N LEU A 277 30.31 -28.53 -12.44
CA LEU A 277 31.64 -28.68 -11.87
C LEU A 277 31.65 -29.85 -10.88
N SER A 278 32.62 -30.75 -10.99
CA SER A 278 32.78 -31.81 -9.99
C SER A 278 33.14 -31.21 -8.62
N ILE A 279 32.94 -31.98 -7.55
CA ILE A 279 33.38 -31.57 -6.20
C ILE A 279 34.90 -31.33 -6.17
N ALA A 280 35.66 -32.11 -6.96
CA ALA A 280 37.09 -31.95 -7.10
C ALA A 280 37.45 -30.64 -7.83
N ASP A 281 36.71 -30.26 -8.87
CA ASP A 281 36.94 -28.98 -9.57
C ASP A 281 36.70 -27.79 -8.65
N VAL A 282 35.65 -27.83 -7.82
CA VAL A 282 35.37 -26.78 -6.81
C VAL A 282 36.46 -26.75 -5.73
N CYS A 283 37.00 -27.90 -5.36
CA CYS A 283 38.13 -28.01 -4.43
C CYS A 283 39.39 -27.32 -4.98
N PHE A 284 39.84 -27.71 -6.18
CA PHE A 284 41.06 -27.17 -6.79
C PHE A 284 40.94 -25.70 -7.16
N ARG A 285 39.76 -25.25 -7.60
CA ARG A 285 39.48 -23.86 -7.96
C ARG A 285 39.77 -22.86 -6.83
N TRP A 286 39.65 -23.30 -5.58
CA TRP A 286 39.88 -22.47 -4.40
C TRP A 286 41.13 -22.88 -3.63
N GLY A 287 42.13 -23.44 -4.32
CA GLY A 287 43.48 -23.64 -3.78
C GLY A 287 43.63 -24.83 -2.81
N PHE A 288 42.68 -25.76 -2.74
CA PHE A 288 42.90 -27.04 -2.05
C PHE A 288 43.57 -28.05 -2.98
N ASN A 289 44.67 -28.65 -2.52
CA ASN A 289 45.43 -29.64 -3.31
C ASN A 289 44.98 -31.10 -3.08
N ASP A 290 44.13 -31.35 -2.09
CA ASP A 290 43.69 -32.68 -1.70
C ASP A 290 42.16 -32.73 -1.46
N PRO A 291 41.39 -33.35 -2.37
CA PRO A 291 39.95 -33.54 -2.23
C PRO A 291 39.50 -34.30 -0.97
N ALA A 292 40.33 -35.21 -0.45
CA ALA A 292 40.03 -35.97 0.76
C ALA A 292 40.23 -35.12 2.02
N TYR A 293 41.26 -34.28 2.06
CA TYR A 293 41.42 -33.25 3.09
C TYR A 293 40.28 -32.22 3.04
N PHE A 294 39.96 -31.70 1.84
CA PHE A 294 38.85 -30.77 1.63
C PHE A 294 37.52 -31.34 2.14
N SER A 295 37.16 -32.58 1.76
CA SER A 295 35.89 -33.19 2.16
C SER A 295 35.78 -33.37 3.68
N ARG A 296 36.89 -33.70 4.37
CA ARG A 296 36.93 -33.79 5.84
C ARG A 296 36.76 -32.42 6.48
N ALA A 297 37.54 -31.42 6.04
CA ALA A 297 37.46 -30.06 6.57
C ALA A 297 36.09 -29.41 6.32
N PHE A 298 35.48 -29.67 5.17
CA PHE A 298 34.13 -29.20 4.84
C PHE A 298 33.07 -29.83 5.74
N ARG A 299 33.16 -31.15 5.98
CA ARG A 299 32.24 -31.86 6.89
C ARG A 299 32.39 -31.41 8.33
N GLU A 300 33.63 -31.20 8.78
CA GLU A 300 33.93 -30.65 10.12
C GLU A 300 33.29 -29.27 10.32
N GLN A 301 33.34 -28.41 9.30
CA GLN A 301 32.81 -27.04 9.37
C GLN A 301 31.28 -26.96 9.19
N TYR A 302 30.67 -27.80 8.34
CA TYR A 302 29.28 -27.64 7.90
C TYR A 302 28.37 -28.84 8.20
N GLY A 303 28.86 -29.86 8.90
CA GLY A 303 28.08 -31.03 9.33
C GLY A 303 27.76 -32.06 8.24
N ALA A 304 27.85 -31.70 6.96
CA ALA A 304 27.57 -32.56 5.81
C ALA A 304 28.76 -32.65 4.83
N SER A 305 28.82 -33.72 4.03
CA SER A 305 29.81 -33.81 2.95
C SER A 305 29.48 -32.83 1.82
N PRO A 306 30.46 -32.32 1.04
CA PRO A 306 30.20 -31.43 -0.10
C PRO A 306 29.16 -31.97 -1.09
N ARG A 307 29.16 -33.29 -1.31
CA ARG A 307 28.22 -33.98 -2.21
C ARG A 307 26.80 -34.01 -1.65
N THR A 308 26.66 -34.34 -0.36
CA THR A 308 25.37 -34.32 0.34
C THR A 308 24.80 -32.91 0.35
N PHE A 309 25.64 -31.92 0.67
CA PHE A 309 25.27 -30.51 0.73
C PHE A 309 24.75 -29.98 -0.61
N ARG A 310 25.44 -30.29 -1.73
CA ARG A 310 24.98 -29.96 -3.08
C ARG A 310 23.66 -30.67 -3.41
N HIS A 311 23.54 -31.96 -3.08
CA HIS A 311 22.36 -32.75 -3.38
C HIS A 311 21.10 -32.25 -2.64
N GLU A 312 21.23 -31.88 -1.36
CA GLU A 312 20.16 -31.30 -0.56
C GLU A 312 19.70 -29.97 -1.15
N ALA A 313 20.63 -29.09 -1.54
CA ALA A 313 20.32 -27.83 -2.21
C ALA A 313 19.58 -28.04 -3.55
N SER A 314 20.00 -29.02 -4.37
CA SER A 314 19.33 -29.38 -5.62
C SER A 314 17.94 -29.99 -5.39
N LEU A 315 17.76 -30.84 -4.38
CA LEU A 315 16.46 -31.41 -4.01
C LEU A 315 15.48 -30.36 -3.52
N GLU A 316 15.97 -29.40 -2.72
CA GLU A 316 15.17 -28.27 -2.28
C GLU A 316 14.71 -27.43 -3.47
N LEU A 317 15.60 -27.12 -4.42
CA LEU A 317 15.26 -26.43 -5.67
C LEU A 317 14.24 -27.21 -6.52
N ALA A 318 14.40 -28.54 -6.65
CA ALA A 318 13.50 -29.40 -7.41
C ALA A 318 12.09 -29.50 -6.79
N ARG A 319 12.00 -29.65 -5.45
CA ARG A 319 10.71 -29.60 -4.72
C ARG A 319 9.97 -28.28 -4.96
N HIS A 320 10.71 -27.18 -5.07
CA HIS A 320 10.17 -25.85 -5.36
C HIS A 320 9.73 -25.68 -6.82
N LEU A 321 10.41 -26.31 -7.78
CA LEU A 321 10.01 -26.29 -9.20
C LEU A 321 8.75 -27.10 -9.46
N VAL A 322 8.58 -28.25 -8.81
CA VAL A 322 7.37 -29.09 -8.93
C VAL A 322 6.13 -28.39 -8.36
N ARG A 323 6.27 -27.60 -7.28
CA ARG A 323 5.20 -26.72 -6.78
C ARG A 323 4.77 -25.65 -7.78
N ARG A 324 5.69 -25.17 -8.63
CA ARG A 324 5.40 -24.15 -9.67
C ARG A 324 4.66 -24.68 -10.89
N ILE A 325 4.82 -25.96 -11.24
CA ILE A 325 4.34 -26.52 -12.52
C ILE A 325 2.93 -27.13 -12.41
N SER A 326 2.38 -27.28 -11.20
CA SER A 326 1.13 -28.00 -11.00
C SER A 326 -0.13 -27.13 -11.19
N ARG A 327 -0.42 -26.73 -12.43
CA ARG A 327 -1.80 -26.48 -12.89
C ARG A 327 -2.25 -27.70 -13.70
N GLY A 328 -3.17 -28.50 -13.17
CA GLY A 328 -4.00 -29.42 -13.98
C GLY A 328 -3.81 -30.94 -13.84
N LEU A 329 -3.28 -31.48 -12.73
CA LEU A 329 -3.34 -32.93 -12.45
C LEU A 329 -3.73 -33.18 -10.98
N PRO A 330 -4.71 -34.04 -10.68
CA PRO A 330 -4.87 -34.55 -9.33
C PRO A 330 -3.66 -35.44 -9.03
N VAL A 331 -2.77 -34.96 -8.15
CA VAL A 331 -1.67 -35.76 -7.63
C VAL A 331 -2.29 -36.78 -6.66
N ASN A 332 -2.67 -37.95 -7.18
CA ASN A 332 -3.13 -39.04 -6.32
C ASN A 332 -1.97 -39.47 -5.40
N ALA A 333 -2.19 -39.30 -4.10
CA ALA A 333 -1.27 -39.57 -2.99
C ALA A 333 -0.84 -41.04 -2.82
N GLY A 334 -1.04 -41.90 -3.82
CA GLY A 334 -0.74 -43.34 -3.76
C GLY A 334 0.61 -43.76 -4.35
N SER A 335 1.24 -42.95 -5.22
CA SER A 335 2.50 -43.34 -5.90
C SER A 335 3.78 -43.01 -5.12
N LEU A 336 3.68 -42.30 -3.99
CA LEU A 336 4.83 -41.93 -3.15
C LEU A 336 5.07 -42.88 -1.96
N LEU A 337 4.24 -43.92 -1.78
CA LEU A 337 4.18 -44.70 -0.53
C LEU A 337 4.56 -46.19 -0.61
N VAL A 338 5.04 -46.72 -1.74
CA VAL A 338 5.31 -48.18 -1.87
C VAL A 338 6.76 -48.60 -1.58
N HIS A 339 7.71 -47.69 -1.32
CA HIS A 339 9.08 -48.10 -0.92
C HIS A 339 9.63 -47.46 0.36
N ALA A 340 8.78 -46.86 1.19
CA ALA A 340 9.14 -46.53 2.58
C ALA A 340 8.03 -46.93 3.52
N GLN A 341 7.74 -48.23 3.47
CA GLN A 341 7.00 -48.97 4.48
C GLN A 341 7.75 -48.86 5.82
N LEU A 342 7.29 -47.97 6.69
CA LEU A 342 7.31 -48.10 8.14
C LEU A 342 5.92 -47.58 8.58
N ALA A 343 4.99 -48.47 8.94
CA ALA A 343 4.82 -48.93 10.32
C ALA A 343 4.78 -47.72 11.29
N GLY A 344 3.69 -47.29 11.91
CA GLY A 344 2.30 -47.73 11.98
C GLY A 344 1.55 -46.83 12.99
N GLN A 345 0.25 -46.58 12.72
CA GLN A 345 -0.91 -46.39 13.63
C GLN A 345 -0.82 -45.32 14.76
N ALA A 346 -1.65 -44.25 14.77
CA ALA A 346 -3.07 -44.11 15.22
C ALA A 346 -3.23 -44.24 16.77
N ALA A 347 -4.03 -43.50 17.56
CA ALA A 347 -4.95 -42.35 17.46
C ALA A 347 -5.41 -41.95 18.91
N ALA A 348 -5.98 -40.74 19.08
CA ALA A 348 -7.05 -40.26 20.01
C ALA A 348 -7.11 -40.59 21.53
N HIS A 349 -7.39 -39.60 22.41
CA HIS A 349 -8.75 -39.24 22.94
C HIS A 349 -8.72 -38.16 24.07
N GLU A 350 -9.92 -37.62 24.36
CA GLU A 350 -10.35 -36.48 25.19
C GLU A 350 -10.56 -36.79 26.70
N ILE A 351 -10.74 -35.74 27.55
CA ILE A 351 -11.95 -35.41 28.37
C ILE A 351 -11.59 -34.40 29.52
N ALA A 352 -12.57 -33.54 29.85
CA ALA A 352 -12.64 -32.39 30.78
C ALA A 352 -12.63 -32.68 32.31
N ASP A 353 -12.49 -31.64 33.16
CA ASP A 353 -13.54 -31.23 34.13
C ASP A 353 -13.28 -29.87 34.87
N GLU A 354 -14.36 -29.36 35.47
CA GLU A 354 -14.73 -28.07 36.12
C GLU A 354 -13.89 -27.50 37.31
N THR A 355 -14.13 -26.21 37.66
CA THR A 355 -14.37 -25.71 39.04
C THR A 355 -14.80 -24.22 39.10
N ASP A 356 -15.24 -23.78 40.28
CA ASP A 356 -16.42 -22.96 40.61
C ASP A 356 -16.13 -21.51 41.12
N THR A 357 -17.19 -20.68 41.14
CA THR A 357 -17.53 -19.50 41.99
C THR A 357 -16.86 -18.09 41.89
N ALA A 358 -17.75 -17.09 41.80
CA ALA A 358 -17.93 -15.87 42.65
C ALA A 358 -17.76 -14.45 42.04
N GLU A 359 -18.84 -13.65 42.18
CA GLU A 359 -19.03 -12.18 42.00
C GLU A 359 -18.99 -11.44 43.38
N PRO A 360 -19.13 -10.09 43.56
CA PRO A 360 -19.00 -8.86 42.72
C PRO A 360 -18.12 -7.76 43.46
N PRO A 361 -18.07 -6.41 43.21
CA PRO A 361 -19.17 -5.41 43.10
C PRO A 361 -19.03 -4.29 42.03
N GLU A 362 -20.16 -3.60 41.78
CA GLU A 362 -20.35 -2.40 40.95
C GLU A 362 -19.71 -1.10 41.49
N ALA A 363 -19.34 -0.19 40.57
CA ALA A 363 -19.56 1.28 40.62
C ALA A 363 -18.97 1.95 39.36
N PRO A 364 -19.35 3.20 38.97
CA PRO A 364 -20.65 3.85 38.94
C PRO A 364 -21.07 4.23 37.49
N SER A 365 -22.36 4.45 37.27
CA SER A 365 -22.96 4.81 35.97
C SER A 365 -22.52 6.21 35.49
N PRO A 366 -22.19 6.40 34.20
CA PRO A 366 -22.12 7.73 33.60
C PRO A 366 -23.54 8.33 33.45
N PRO A 367 -23.68 9.66 33.48
CA PRO A 367 -24.99 10.31 33.47
C PRO A 367 -25.72 10.05 32.14
N PRO A 368 -27.06 10.00 32.15
CA PRO A 368 -27.81 9.74 30.94
C PRO A 368 -27.58 10.86 29.91
N PRO A 369 -27.49 10.53 28.60
CA PRO A 369 -27.58 11.54 27.57
C PRO A 369 -28.92 12.28 27.74
N ARG A 370 -28.85 13.61 27.74
CA ARG A 370 -30.03 14.47 27.74
C ARG A 370 -30.92 14.07 26.56
N GLU A 371 -32.22 14.02 26.82
CA GLU A 371 -33.28 13.67 25.89
C GLU A 371 -33.03 14.23 24.48
N SER A 372 -32.99 13.31 23.52
CA SER A 372 -33.00 13.61 22.10
C SER A 372 -34.24 14.44 21.77
N GLY A 373 -34.01 15.71 21.46
CA GLY A 373 -34.97 16.46 20.66
C GLY A 373 -35.23 15.69 19.36
N LYS A 374 -36.47 15.78 18.85
CA LYS A 374 -36.87 15.18 17.57
C LYS A 374 -35.81 15.43 16.49
N PRO A 375 -35.56 14.46 15.58
CA PRO A 375 -34.63 14.61 14.46
C PRO A 375 -34.87 15.94 13.75
N ARG A 376 -33.81 16.72 13.57
CA ARG A 376 -33.87 18.02 12.88
C ARG A 376 -33.51 17.83 11.41
N HIS A 377 -34.06 18.71 10.59
CA HIS A 377 -33.72 18.81 9.17
C HIS A 377 -32.87 20.05 8.92
N HIS A 378 -31.82 19.91 8.12
CA HIS A 378 -30.86 20.96 7.79
C HIS A 378 -30.73 21.11 6.27
N LEU A 379 -30.29 22.27 5.80
CA LEU A 379 -30.00 22.52 4.39
C LEU A 379 -28.56 23.04 4.27
N LEU A 380 -27.74 22.35 3.48
CA LEU A 380 -26.38 22.75 3.15
C LEU A 380 -26.30 23.08 1.66
N ARG A 381 -26.27 24.38 1.35
CA ARG A 381 -26.16 24.89 -0.02
C ARG A 381 -24.75 24.77 -0.56
N ALA A 382 -24.59 24.62 -1.87
CA ALA A 382 -23.30 24.63 -2.55
C ALA A 382 -22.90 26.08 -2.87
N THR A 383 -21.92 26.61 -2.14
CA THR A 383 -21.39 27.96 -2.31
C THR A 383 -19.88 27.95 -2.09
N ALA A 384 -19.17 29.01 -2.48
CA ALA A 384 -17.72 29.10 -2.27
C ALA A 384 -17.26 28.97 -0.79
N ASN A 385 -18.17 29.13 0.18
CA ASN A 385 -17.86 29.05 1.62
C ASN A 385 -18.23 27.70 2.25
N THR A 386 -18.97 26.86 1.54
CA THR A 386 -19.52 25.59 2.05
C THR A 386 -18.95 24.38 1.33
N ILE A 387 -18.06 24.61 0.36
CA ILE A 387 -17.35 23.59 -0.39
C ILE A 387 -15.85 23.71 -0.16
N HIS A 388 -15.17 22.60 -0.39
CA HIS A 388 -13.74 22.57 -0.70
C HIS A 388 -13.56 21.86 -2.05
N TRP A 389 -12.46 22.11 -2.75
CA TRP A 389 -12.31 21.68 -4.16
C TRP A 389 -11.00 20.91 -4.35
N GLY A 390 -11.13 19.61 -4.60
CA GLY A 390 -10.04 18.74 -5.03
C GLY A 390 -9.22 18.12 -3.91
N TYR A 391 -9.67 18.15 -2.66
CA TYR A 391 -8.90 17.54 -1.56
C TYR A 391 -9.78 17.15 -0.37
N PHE A 392 -9.30 16.23 0.47
CA PHE A 392 -9.83 15.95 1.80
C PHE A 392 -8.78 16.31 2.85
N SER A 393 -9.23 16.70 4.05
CA SER A 393 -8.34 16.92 5.19
C SER A 393 -9.13 16.93 6.48
N HIS A 394 -8.58 16.31 7.53
CA HIS A 394 -9.14 16.36 8.88
C HIS A 394 -8.92 17.71 9.59
N ASP A 395 -8.13 18.61 9.01
CA ASP A 395 -7.92 19.98 9.51
C ASP A 395 -8.99 20.97 9.02
N LEU A 396 -9.87 20.55 8.11
CA LEU A 396 -10.95 21.39 7.60
C LEU A 396 -11.97 21.70 8.70
N LYS A 397 -12.30 22.98 8.85
CA LYS A 397 -13.35 23.40 9.77
C LYS A 397 -14.71 22.92 9.25
N PRO A 398 -15.54 22.26 10.08
CA PRO A 398 -16.86 21.85 9.66
C PRO A 398 -17.74 23.07 9.36
N VAL A 399 -18.46 23.01 8.25
CA VAL A 399 -19.41 24.07 7.83
C VAL A 399 -20.80 23.86 8.43
N LEU A 400 -21.06 22.66 8.96
CA LEU A 400 -22.28 22.25 9.63
C LEU A 400 -21.95 21.18 10.68
N GLU A 401 -22.71 21.13 11.77
CA GLU A 401 -22.56 20.14 12.82
C GLU A 401 -23.92 19.53 13.19
N LEU A 402 -24.05 18.22 13.04
CA LEU A 402 -25.31 17.45 13.15
C LEU A 402 -25.28 16.47 14.31
N ASN A 403 -26.46 16.06 14.77
CA ASN A 403 -26.60 14.91 15.67
C ASN A 403 -26.90 13.64 14.88
N SER A 404 -26.54 12.48 15.43
CA SER A 404 -27.00 11.19 14.89
C SER A 404 -28.54 11.16 14.81
N GLY A 405 -29.06 10.73 13.66
CA GLY A 405 -30.49 10.68 13.33
C GLY A 405 -31.03 11.91 12.60
N ASP A 406 -30.31 13.04 12.60
CA ASP A 406 -30.70 14.24 11.84
C ASP A 406 -30.70 13.98 10.32
N THR A 407 -31.50 14.77 9.61
CA THR A 407 -31.53 14.77 8.14
C THR A 407 -30.92 16.05 7.59
N VAL A 408 -30.32 15.98 6.40
CA VAL A 408 -29.74 17.14 5.72
C VAL A 408 -29.96 17.03 4.22
N THR A 409 -30.45 18.10 3.61
CA THR A 409 -30.38 18.30 2.16
C THR A 409 -29.03 18.90 1.82
N ILE A 410 -28.24 18.24 0.97
CA ILE A 410 -26.92 18.71 0.53
C ILE A 410 -26.99 18.99 -0.97
N GLU A 411 -26.75 20.25 -1.34
CA GLU A 411 -26.53 20.62 -2.73
C GLU A 411 -25.07 20.30 -3.11
N THR A 412 -24.86 19.73 -4.29
CA THR A 412 -23.52 19.51 -4.86
C THR A 412 -23.46 20.10 -6.27
N LEU A 413 -22.24 20.41 -6.71
CA LEU A 413 -21.96 20.92 -8.05
C LEU A 413 -20.95 19.99 -8.71
N THR A 414 -21.14 19.70 -9.98
CA THR A 414 -20.09 19.06 -10.77
C THR A 414 -18.97 20.05 -11.07
N GLN A 415 -17.71 19.61 -11.01
CA GLN A 415 -16.54 20.37 -11.45
C GLN A 415 -16.53 20.72 -12.93
N HIS A 416 -17.33 20.02 -13.75
CA HIS A 416 -17.45 20.21 -15.19
C HIS A 416 -18.50 21.26 -15.60
N ALA A 417 -19.12 21.97 -14.64
CA ALA A 417 -20.16 22.95 -14.98
C ALA A 417 -19.66 24.10 -15.88
N SER A 418 -18.36 24.41 -15.86
CA SER A 418 -17.77 25.44 -16.73
C SER A 418 -17.49 24.98 -18.17
N ASP A 419 -17.71 23.70 -18.48
CA ASP A 419 -17.65 23.18 -19.85
C ASP A 419 -18.75 23.78 -20.73
N ASP A 420 -19.84 24.22 -20.11
CA ASP A 420 -20.87 25.06 -20.73
C ASP A 420 -21.50 25.98 -19.68
N TRP A 421 -20.96 27.20 -19.62
CA TRP A 421 -21.39 28.23 -18.69
C TRP A 421 -22.88 28.60 -18.87
N GLU A 422 -23.40 28.66 -20.10
CA GLU A 422 -24.77 29.09 -20.38
C GLU A 422 -25.78 28.11 -19.77
N ARG A 423 -25.46 26.81 -19.77
CA ARG A 423 -26.35 25.73 -19.32
C ARG A 423 -26.19 25.34 -17.85
N MET A 424 -24.98 25.39 -17.30
CA MET A 424 -24.70 24.80 -15.98
C MET A 424 -24.29 25.81 -14.90
N VAL A 425 -24.03 27.08 -15.25
CA VAL A 425 -23.62 28.11 -14.28
C VAL A 425 -24.49 29.37 -14.33
N GLN A 426 -24.75 29.91 -15.51
CA GLN A 426 -25.39 31.21 -15.68
C GLN A 426 -26.76 31.30 -14.99
N GLY A 427 -26.91 32.28 -14.11
CA GLY A 427 -28.14 32.54 -13.36
C GLY A 427 -28.32 31.69 -12.11
N ASP A 428 -27.44 30.72 -11.84
CA ASP A 428 -27.44 29.93 -10.61
C ASP A 428 -26.51 30.59 -9.57
N PRO A 429 -27.04 31.16 -8.47
CA PRO A 429 -26.21 31.88 -7.50
C PRO A 429 -25.17 31.01 -6.79
N GLY A 430 -25.45 29.71 -6.61
CA GLY A 430 -24.53 28.76 -5.99
C GLY A 430 -23.38 28.42 -6.93
N ALA A 431 -23.72 28.06 -8.18
CA ALA A 431 -22.72 27.77 -9.20
C ALA A 431 -21.89 29.02 -9.54
N GLU A 432 -22.50 30.19 -9.75
CA GLU A 432 -21.78 31.44 -9.97
C GLU A 432 -20.87 31.79 -8.80
N SER A 433 -21.29 31.54 -7.55
CA SER A 433 -20.45 31.73 -6.36
C SER A 433 -19.16 30.89 -6.43
N VAL A 434 -19.29 29.60 -6.75
CA VAL A 434 -18.18 28.64 -6.76
C VAL A 434 -17.26 28.83 -7.98
N PHE A 435 -17.85 29.03 -9.16
CA PHE A 435 -17.14 29.16 -10.43
C PHE A 435 -16.66 30.57 -10.74
N HIS A 436 -17.01 31.58 -9.93
CA HIS A 436 -16.56 32.96 -10.14
C HIS A 436 -15.03 33.04 -10.30
N TRP A 437 -14.62 33.38 -11.51
CA TRP A 437 -13.24 33.55 -11.89
C TRP A 437 -13.10 34.67 -12.93
N THR A 438 -12.38 35.71 -12.56
CA THR A 438 -12.05 36.88 -13.39
C THR A 438 -10.55 37.12 -13.32
N ALA A 439 -10.03 38.02 -14.16
CA ALA A 439 -8.61 38.40 -14.11
C ALA A 439 -8.15 38.96 -12.76
N ALA A 440 -9.06 39.49 -11.94
CA ALA A 440 -8.74 40.07 -10.64
C ALA A 440 -8.95 39.10 -9.46
N ARG A 441 -9.85 38.14 -9.59
CA ARG A 441 -10.30 37.31 -8.47
C ARG A 441 -10.85 35.97 -8.91
N LYS A 442 -10.56 34.96 -8.11
CA LYS A 442 -11.19 33.65 -8.13
C LYS A 442 -11.76 33.34 -6.74
N ASN A 443 -13.05 33.01 -6.64
CA ASN A 443 -13.70 32.81 -5.34
C ASN A 443 -13.17 31.58 -4.61
N VAL A 444 -13.07 30.46 -5.31
CA VAL A 444 -12.46 29.22 -4.81
C VAL A 444 -11.11 29.07 -5.49
N ASN A 445 -10.06 29.62 -4.84
CA ASN A 445 -8.74 29.71 -5.46
C ASN A 445 -8.06 28.34 -5.56
N ARG A 446 -7.89 27.65 -4.43
CA ARG A 446 -7.33 26.30 -4.35
C ARG A 446 -8.27 25.32 -5.04
N ARG A 447 -7.75 24.58 -6.02
CA ARG A 447 -8.39 23.40 -6.62
C ARG A 447 -7.34 22.29 -6.70
N GLY A 448 -7.43 21.35 -5.76
CA GLY A 448 -6.46 20.27 -5.58
C GLY A 448 -5.61 20.37 -4.30
N ALA A 449 -5.00 19.24 -3.95
CA ALA A 449 -4.10 19.03 -2.82
C ALA A 449 -2.67 19.56 -3.05
N GLY A 450 -2.35 20.03 -4.26
CA GLY A 450 -1.03 20.57 -4.62
C GLY A 450 -0.68 21.91 -3.95
N PRO A 451 0.48 22.50 -4.30
CA PRO A 451 0.93 23.75 -3.71
C PRO A 451 0.08 24.95 -4.14
N MET A 452 0.00 25.99 -3.29
CA MET A 452 -0.79 27.20 -3.58
C MET A 452 -0.18 28.09 -4.65
N ASP A 453 1.15 28.06 -4.79
CA ASP A 453 1.92 28.91 -5.69
C ASP A 453 2.11 28.30 -7.08
N ALA A 454 1.52 27.12 -7.34
CA ALA A 454 1.65 26.38 -8.59
C ALA A 454 3.12 26.11 -8.99
N SER A 455 3.97 25.81 -8.01
CA SER A 455 5.43 25.65 -8.18
C SER A 455 5.88 24.42 -8.99
N ILE A 456 5.00 23.47 -9.29
CA ILE A 456 5.33 22.23 -10.02
C ILE A 456 5.04 22.38 -11.52
N TYR A 457 3.79 22.65 -11.90
CA TYR A 457 3.37 22.74 -13.31
C TYR A 457 2.88 24.14 -13.73
N GLY A 458 2.66 25.07 -12.80
CA GLY A 458 2.20 26.41 -13.13
C GLY A 458 0.73 26.51 -13.55
N ARG A 459 -0.10 25.52 -13.21
CA ARG A 459 -1.52 25.42 -13.63
C ARG A 459 -2.49 26.29 -12.81
N GLY A 460 -2.09 26.69 -11.61
CA GLY A 460 -2.93 27.40 -10.64
C GLY A 460 -2.86 26.79 -9.25
N ALA A 461 -3.44 27.46 -8.25
CA ALA A 461 -3.37 27.01 -6.86
C ALA A 461 -4.00 25.61 -6.68
N GLY A 462 -3.27 24.70 -6.03
CA GLY A 462 -3.64 23.29 -5.87
C GLY A 462 -3.28 22.40 -7.07
N GLU A 463 -2.90 23.00 -8.20
CA GLU A 463 -2.45 22.34 -9.44
C GLU A 463 -3.38 21.32 -10.09
N GLY A 464 -4.63 21.22 -9.61
CA GLY A 464 -5.55 20.19 -10.09
C GLY A 464 -5.19 18.78 -9.62
N PHE A 465 -4.38 18.64 -8.56
CA PHE A 465 -4.17 17.35 -7.88
C PHE A 465 -5.40 17.02 -7.04
N GLY A 466 -6.43 16.52 -7.72
CA GLY A 466 -7.78 16.40 -7.21
C GLY A 466 -8.69 17.46 -7.80
N VAL A 467 -9.87 17.03 -8.25
CA VAL A 467 -10.71 17.82 -9.15
C VAL A 467 -12.15 18.00 -8.66
N HIS A 468 -12.59 17.26 -7.64
CA HIS A 468 -13.99 17.20 -7.24
C HIS A 468 -14.38 18.39 -6.35
N ILE A 469 -15.55 18.99 -6.61
CA ILE A 469 -16.17 19.93 -5.67
C ILE A 469 -16.87 19.12 -4.59
N CYS A 470 -16.49 19.33 -3.34
CA CYS A 470 -16.98 18.57 -2.19
C CYS A 470 -17.69 19.51 -1.21
N THR A 471 -19.01 19.36 -1.06
CA THR A 471 -19.80 20.11 -0.07
C THR A 471 -19.56 19.54 1.32
N GLY A 472 -19.19 20.40 2.29
CA GLY A 472 -18.81 20.00 3.64
C GLY A 472 -17.48 20.65 4.10
N PRO A 473 -16.80 20.08 5.12
CA PRO A 473 -17.21 18.88 5.87
C PRO A 473 -18.35 19.15 6.86
N ILE A 474 -19.14 18.12 7.12
CA ILE A 474 -20.20 18.07 8.14
C ILE A 474 -19.66 17.28 9.32
N ALA A 475 -19.60 17.89 10.50
CA ALA A 475 -19.25 17.18 11.73
C ALA A 475 -20.49 16.46 12.30
N VAL A 476 -20.32 15.22 12.76
CA VAL A 476 -21.34 14.46 13.49
C VAL A 476 -20.94 14.41 14.96
N ARG A 477 -21.77 14.98 15.84
CA ARG A 477 -21.49 15.03 17.29
C ARG A 477 -21.28 13.63 17.86
N GLY A 478 -20.19 13.47 18.60
CA GLY A 478 -19.85 12.23 19.31
C GLY A 478 -19.22 11.15 18.44
N ALA A 479 -19.00 11.41 17.13
CA ALA A 479 -18.26 10.50 16.26
C ALA A 479 -16.78 10.48 16.65
N GLU A 480 -16.23 9.28 16.85
CA GLU A 480 -14.85 9.04 17.26
C GLU A 480 -14.21 7.96 16.39
N PRO A 481 -12.86 7.92 16.30
CA PRO A 481 -12.18 6.89 15.55
C PRO A 481 -12.59 5.46 15.96
N GLY A 482 -13.07 4.67 15.00
CA GLY A 482 -13.60 3.32 15.21
C GLY A 482 -15.11 3.18 15.27
N ASP A 483 -15.84 4.29 15.31
CA ASP A 483 -17.26 4.29 15.00
C ASP A 483 -17.49 4.04 13.50
N VAL A 484 -18.74 3.79 13.13
CA VAL A 484 -19.19 3.74 11.74
C VAL A 484 -20.23 4.82 11.51
N LEU A 485 -20.03 5.63 10.47
CA LEU A 485 -21.03 6.58 10.00
C LEU A 485 -21.85 5.93 8.89
N GLU A 486 -23.14 5.71 9.13
CA GLU A 486 -24.11 5.33 8.12
C GLU A 486 -24.71 6.59 7.49
N VAL A 487 -24.57 6.72 6.17
CA VAL A 487 -25.13 7.80 5.37
C VAL A 487 -26.23 7.22 4.49
N ARG A 488 -27.48 7.45 4.88
CA ARG A 488 -28.65 7.00 4.13
C ARG A 488 -29.02 8.03 3.09
N ILE A 489 -29.10 7.62 1.83
CA ILE A 489 -29.49 8.48 0.73
C ILE A 489 -31.00 8.34 0.52
N LEU A 490 -31.77 9.30 1.00
CA LEU A 490 -33.24 9.26 1.01
C LEU A 490 -33.82 9.64 -0.36
N ASP A 491 -33.26 10.66 -0.98
CA ASP A 491 -33.65 11.10 -2.32
C ASP A 491 -32.49 11.79 -3.06
N ILE A 492 -32.57 11.85 -4.39
CA ILE A 492 -31.60 12.52 -5.26
C ILE A 492 -32.34 13.20 -6.42
N HIS A 493 -32.01 14.46 -6.68
CA HIS A 493 -32.59 15.23 -7.78
C HIS A 493 -31.53 15.99 -8.57
N PRO A 494 -31.61 16.02 -9.92
CA PRO A 494 -30.79 16.91 -10.73
C PRO A 494 -31.01 18.38 -10.39
N ARG A 495 -29.91 19.12 -10.27
CA ARG A 495 -29.95 20.58 -10.10
C ARG A 495 -30.35 21.21 -11.43
N ARG A 496 -31.46 21.94 -11.41
CA ARG A 496 -32.07 22.52 -12.62
C ARG A 496 -31.21 23.63 -13.19
N CYS A 497 -31.21 23.75 -14.51
CA CYS A 497 -30.67 24.90 -15.22
C CYS A 497 -31.39 26.17 -14.79
N ALA A 498 -30.63 27.18 -14.36
CA ALA A 498 -31.18 28.48 -13.95
C ALA A 498 -31.44 29.42 -15.14
N ASN A 499 -30.88 29.11 -16.31
CA ASN A 499 -31.09 29.90 -17.51
C ASN A 499 -32.52 29.69 -18.06
N PRO A 500 -33.34 30.76 -18.16
CA PRO A 500 -34.74 30.65 -18.62
C PRO A 500 -34.91 30.02 -20.00
N LYS A 501 -33.88 30.06 -20.85
CA LYS A 501 -33.87 29.42 -22.18
C LYS A 501 -34.05 27.90 -22.11
N PHE A 502 -33.67 27.28 -21.00
CA PHE A 502 -33.70 25.82 -20.82
C PHE A 502 -34.53 25.41 -19.60
N ALA A 503 -35.60 26.16 -19.31
CA ALA A 503 -36.48 25.89 -18.17
C ALA A 503 -36.96 24.42 -18.15
N GLY A 504 -36.91 23.78 -16.97
CA GLY A 504 -37.29 22.38 -16.77
C GLY A 504 -36.21 21.35 -17.13
N ARG A 505 -35.05 21.78 -17.63
CA ARG A 505 -33.92 20.90 -17.95
C ARG A 505 -32.84 20.94 -16.88
N ALA A 506 -32.10 19.84 -16.77
CA ALA A 506 -30.78 19.80 -16.17
C ALA A 506 -29.76 19.36 -17.22
N PHE A 507 -28.50 19.70 -17.03
CA PHE A 507 -27.43 19.36 -17.97
C PHE A 507 -26.26 18.75 -17.23
N GLY A 508 -25.51 17.93 -17.95
CA GLY A 508 -24.24 17.42 -17.49
C GLY A 508 -23.22 17.33 -18.61
N SER A 509 -21.96 17.20 -18.24
CA SER A 509 -20.84 17.02 -19.14
C SER A 509 -20.36 15.57 -19.09
N ASN A 510 -19.78 15.07 -20.17
CA ASN A 510 -18.96 13.87 -20.15
C ASN A 510 -17.69 14.20 -20.90
N ALA A 511 -16.58 14.29 -20.17
CA ALA A 511 -15.27 14.58 -20.73
C ALA A 511 -14.52 13.26 -20.94
N ALA A 512 -14.41 12.85 -22.20
CA ALA A 512 -13.46 11.82 -22.60
C ALA A 512 -12.05 12.44 -22.53
N ALA A 513 -11.37 12.20 -21.41
CA ALA A 513 -10.24 13.01 -20.96
C ALA A 513 -8.89 12.26 -21.01
N TRP A 514 -7.80 13.01 -20.81
CA TRP A 514 -6.44 12.45 -20.91
C TRP A 514 -6.07 11.39 -19.87
N TRP A 515 -6.79 11.37 -18.74
CA TRP A 515 -6.66 10.35 -17.70
C TRP A 515 -7.55 9.11 -17.96
N GLY A 516 -8.47 9.17 -18.91
CA GLY A 516 -9.36 8.06 -19.24
C GLY A 516 -8.62 6.86 -19.79
N PHE A 517 -9.06 5.65 -19.43
CA PHE A 517 -8.44 4.38 -19.86
C PHE A 517 -8.32 4.26 -21.39
N HIS A 518 -9.27 4.84 -22.13
CA HIS A 518 -9.30 4.84 -23.59
C HIS A 518 -8.25 5.73 -24.29
N TYR A 519 -7.61 6.69 -23.59
CA TYR A 519 -6.98 7.86 -24.21
C TYR A 519 -5.87 7.52 -25.23
N ARG A 520 -5.14 6.42 -25.00
CA ARG A 520 -4.06 5.94 -25.89
C ARG A 520 -4.52 4.97 -26.98
N GLU A 521 -5.81 4.61 -26.99
CA GLU A 521 -6.40 3.57 -27.85
C GLU A 521 -7.29 4.15 -28.98
N LEU A 522 -7.24 5.47 -29.20
CA LEU A 522 -8.02 6.12 -30.25
C LEU A 522 -7.63 5.62 -31.64
N LEU A 523 -8.61 5.49 -32.55
CA LEU A 523 -8.39 5.04 -33.94
C LEU A 523 -8.30 6.17 -34.97
N THR A 524 -9.00 7.28 -34.76
CA THR A 524 -9.10 8.40 -35.71
C THR A 524 -8.22 9.58 -35.30
N GLU A 525 -7.77 10.39 -36.26
CA GLU A 525 -7.04 11.65 -35.99
C GLU A 525 -7.97 12.80 -35.55
N PRO A 526 -7.45 13.78 -34.80
CA PRO A 526 -6.11 13.83 -34.21
C PRO A 526 -5.98 12.89 -33.01
N LYS A 527 -4.79 12.29 -32.82
CA LYS A 527 -4.42 11.54 -31.61
C LYS A 527 -3.17 12.14 -30.93
N PRO A 528 -3.15 12.22 -29.59
CA PRO A 528 -4.29 12.05 -28.70
C PRO A 528 -5.25 13.27 -28.76
N ARG A 529 -6.45 13.15 -28.20
CA ARG A 529 -7.40 14.27 -28.07
C ARG A 529 -8.38 14.03 -26.93
N GLU A 530 -8.98 15.11 -26.44
CA GLU A 530 -10.07 15.09 -25.46
C GLU A 530 -11.38 15.57 -26.10
N VAL A 531 -12.51 15.03 -25.63
CA VAL A 531 -13.83 15.34 -26.19
C VAL A 531 -14.82 15.56 -25.05
N VAL A 532 -15.42 16.75 -25.02
CA VAL A 532 -16.52 17.08 -24.10
C VAL A 532 -17.84 16.80 -24.81
N THR A 533 -18.73 16.05 -24.17
CA THR A 533 -20.08 15.77 -24.64
C THR A 533 -21.10 16.29 -23.64
N ILE A 534 -21.95 17.23 -24.07
CA ILE A 534 -23.00 17.78 -23.21
C ILE A 534 -24.26 16.92 -23.33
N TYR A 535 -24.83 16.55 -22.19
CA TYR A 535 -26.07 15.80 -22.07
C TYR A 535 -27.16 16.66 -21.44
N GLU A 536 -28.39 16.49 -21.91
CA GLU A 536 -29.59 17.02 -21.28
C GLU A 536 -30.35 15.93 -20.53
N LEU A 537 -30.99 16.34 -19.43
CA LEU A 537 -31.89 15.53 -18.62
C LEU A 537 -33.22 16.24 -18.48
N ASP A 538 -34.30 15.46 -18.52
CA ASP A 538 -35.61 15.95 -18.11
C ASP A 538 -35.69 15.96 -16.58
N ALA A 539 -35.67 17.15 -15.97
CA ALA A 539 -35.72 17.29 -14.52
C ALA A 539 -37.14 17.11 -13.95
N ASP A 540 -38.15 16.96 -14.82
CA ASP A 540 -39.56 16.80 -14.49
C ASP A 540 -40.08 15.38 -14.73
N ALA A 541 -39.21 14.42 -15.10
CA ALA A 541 -39.59 13.03 -15.30
C ALA A 541 -40.35 12.50 -14.07
N THR A 542 -41.60 12.08 -14.27
CA THR A 542 -42.50 11.70 -13.18
C THR A 542 -42.17 10.30 -12.65
N ALA A 543 -42.48 10.04 -11.38
CA ALA A 543 -42.28 8.72 -10.77
C ALA A 543 -43.03 7.64 -11.57
N GLY A 544 -42.29 6.82 -12.33
CA GLY A 544 -42.83 5.76 -13.21
C GLY A 544 -42.37 5.86 -14.66
N GLU A 545 -41.82 7.00 -15.10
CA GLU A 545 -41.13 7.12 -16.39
C GLU A 545 -39.63 6.81 -16.21
N THR A 546 -39.05 6.00 -17.10
CA THR A 546 -37.59 5.80 -17.10
C THR A 546 -36.93 7.11 -17.52
N ALA A 547 -36.42 7.88 -16.55
CA ALA A 547 -35.64 9.07 -16.83
C ALA A 547 -34.44 8.71 -17.70
N CYS A 548 -34.27 9.43 -18.82
CA CYS A 548 -33.21 9.20 -19.79
C CYS A 548 -32.44 10.50 -20.07
N ALA A 549 -31.12 10.40 -20.21
CA ALA A 549 -30.28 11.46 -20.71
C ALA A 549 -30.14 11.36 -22.24
N ARG A 550 -30.00 12.52 -22.90
CA ARG A 550 -29.80 12.64 -24.36
C ARG A 550 -28.62 13.54 -24.65
N ALA A 551 -27.79 13.20 -25.63
CA ALA A 551 -26.68 14.05 -26.02
C ALA A 551 -27.18 15.28 -26.78
N VAL A 552 -26.67 16.45 -26.44
CA VAL A 552 -27.01 17.74 -27.08
C VAL A 552 -26.01 18.04 -28.19
N TYR A 553 -24.72 17.99 -27.87
CA TYR A 553 -23.59 18.13 -28.78
C TYR A 553 -22.31 17.64 -28.12
N ASN A 554 -21.26 17.47 -28.92
CA ASN A 554 -19.90 17.37 -28.40
C ASN A 554 -18.96 18.36 -29.08
N PHE A 555 -17.83 18.63 -28.45
CA PHE A 555 -16.72 19.36 -29.05
C PHE A 555 -15.39 18.74 -28.62
N ARG A 556 -14.36 18.91 -29.45
CA ARG A 556 -12.99 18.55 -29.07
C ARG A 556 -12.42 19.68 -28.23
N TRP A 557 -11.77 19.36 -27.12
CA TRP A 557 -11.05 20.34 -26.34
C TRP A 557 -9.99 21.02 -27.22
N THR A 558 -9.97 22.35 -27.20
CA THR A 558 -8.91 23.18 -27.76
C THR A 558 -8.21 23.92 -26.62
N PRO A 559 -6.95 24.36 -26.76
CA PRO A 559 -6.25 25.04 -25.68
C PRO A 559 -7.05 26.23 -25.13
N GLN A 560 -7.44 26.15 -23.86
CA GLN A 560 -8.21 27.20 -23.18
C GLN A 560 -7.28 28.13 -22.41
N ARG A 561 -7.54 29.43 -22.43
CA ARG A 561 -6.83 30.39 -21.59
C ARG A 561 -7.71 30.75 -20.40
N ASP A 562 -7.23 30.50 -19.18
CA ASP A 562 -7.98 30.88 -17.99
C ASP A 562 -7.99 32.43 -17.81
N PRO A 563 -8.86 32.96 -16.93
CA PRO A 563 -8.91 34.39 -16.66
C PRO A 563 -7.62 35.01 -16.10
N PHE A 564 -6.71 34.22 -15.53
CA PHE A 564 -5.39 34.68 -15.08
C PHE A 564 -4.32 34.64 -16.18
N GLY A 565 -4.67 34.13 -17.36
CA GLY A 565 -3.82 34.07 -18.54
C GLY A 565 -3.03 32.76 -18.68
N VAL A 566 -3.24 31.77 -17.82
CA VAL A 566 -2.62 30.44 -17.94
C VAL A 566 -3.25 29.69 -19.10
N MET A 567 -2.44 29.01 -19.90
CA MET A 567 -2.92 28.17 -21.00
C MET A 567 -3.05 26.73 -20.55
N HIS A 568 -4.17 26.11 -20.89
CA HIS A 568 -4.53 24.73 -20.59
C HIS A 568 -4.70 23.95 -21.91
N PRO A 569 -3.63 23.34 -22.45
CA PRO A 569 -3.68 22.59 -23.71
C PRO A 569 -4.57 21.35 -23.63
N THR A 570 -4.71 20.81 -22.42
CA THR A 570 -5.57 19.68 -22.05
C THR A 570 -6.44 20.07 -20.86
N ILE A 571 -7.40 19.22 -20.47
CA ILE A 571 -8.18 19.38 -19.23
C ILE A 571 -7.26 19.07 -18.03
N ASP A 572 -6.37 20.00 -17.68
CA ASP A 572 -5.32 19.79 -16.67
C ASP A 572 -5.55 20.55 -15.35
N TYR A 573 -6.60 21.37 -15.30
CA TYR A 573 -7.02 22.13 -14.13
C TYR A 573 -8.54 22.25 -14.11
N PRO A 574 -9.22 21.93 -12.99
CA PRO A 574 -10.68 21.84 -12.95
C PRO A 574 -11.34 23.21 -12.99
N GLY A 575 -12.53 23.30 -13.59
CA GLY A 575 -13.37 24.49 -13.60
C GLY A 575 -12.82 25.67 -14.40
N VAL A 576 -11.99 25.42 -15.42
CA VAL A 576 -11.56 26.43 -16.39
C VAL A 576 -12.77 26.76 -17.29
N PRO A 577 -13.16 28.04 -17.44
CA PRO A 577 -14.25 28.41 -18.32
C PRO A 577 -13.86 28.19 -19.79
N VAL A 578 -14.65 27.40 -20.50
CA VAL A 578 -14.44 27.14 -21.93
C VAL A 578 -14.90 28.35 -22.75
N ASP A 579 -14.04 28.84 -23.64
CA ASP A 579 -14.41 29.83 -24.65
C ASP A 579 -15.05 29.11 -25.85
N HIS A 580 -16.38 29.11 -25.91
CA HIS A 580 -17.13 28.47 -26.98
C HIS A 580 -16.84 29.03 -28.39
N SER A 581 -16.19 30.20 -28.51
CA SER A 581 -15.74 30.70 -29.82
C SER A 581 -14.50 29.97 -30.36
N THR A 582 -13.80 29.22 -29.51
CA THR A 582 -12.56 28.50 -29.84
C THR A 582 -12.76 27.01 -30.11
N VAL A 583 -13.98 26.49 -29.93
CA VAL A 583 -14.34 25.10 -30.16
C VAL A 583 -15.35 24.99 -31.31
N VAL A 584 -15.51 23.78 -31.84
CA VAL A 584 -16.51 23.49 -32.87
C VAL A 584 -17.49 22.48 -32.32
N GLU A 585 -18.71 22.91 -32.09
CA GLU A 585 -19.81 22.06 -31.63
C GLU A 585 -20.31 21.17 -32.77
N ASN A 586 -20.47 19.89 -32.47
CA ASN A 586 -21.03 18.89 -33.36
C ASN A 586 -22.33 18.35 -32.74
N HIS A 587 -23.44 18.73 -33.37
CA HIS A 587 -24.80 18.36 -32.97
C HIS A 587 -25.24 17.04 -33.64
N ASP A 588 -26.47 16.60 -33.35
CA ASP A 588 -27.05 15.34 -33.89
C ASP A 588 -26.24 14.08 -33.54
N ILE A 589 -25.39 14.17 -32.52
CA ILE A 589 -24.65 13.03 -31.98
C ILE A 589 -25.58 12.12 -31.17
N LEU A 590 -25.31 10.81 -31.16
CA LEU A 590 -26.08 9.84 -30.38
C LEU A 590 -27.61 9.98 -30.54
N LYS A 591 -28.09 10.46 -31.70
CA LYS A 591 -29.47 10.96 -31.93
C LYS A 591 -30.60 10.01 -31.51
N ASN A 592 -30.36 8.71 -31.60
CA ASN A 592 -31.34 7.68 -31.28
C ASN A 592 -30.91 6.82 -30.08
N VAL A 593 -30.01 7.33 -29.24
CA VAL A 593 -29.54 6.67 -28.03
C VAL A 593 -30.16 7.37 -26.83
N GLN A 594 -30.85 6.60 -26.00
CA GLN A 594 -31.35 7.06 -24.71
C GLN A 594 -30.54 6.39 -23.62
N ILE A 595 -29.93 7.20 -22.76
CA ILE A 595 -29.07 6.70 -21.67
C ILE A 595 -29.91 6.63 -20.41
N PRO A 596 -30.10 5.45 -19.79
CA PRO A 596 -30.79 5.35 -18.52
C PRO A 596 -30.10 6.22 -17.47
N VAL A 597 -30.86 7.08 -16.78
CA VAL A 597 -30.35 7.91 -15.71
C VAL A 597 -30.18 7.05 -14.45
N ARG A 598 -29.04 7.20 -13.80
CA ARG A 598 -28.65 6.52 -12.56
C ARG A 598 -28.02 7.56 -11.63
N PRO A 599 -28.81 8.46 -11.01
CA PRO A 599 -28.25 9.55 -10.23
C PRO A 599 -27.48 9.01 -9.04
N HIS A 600 -26.25 9.43 -8.84
CA HIS A 600 -25.42 9.01 -7.71
C HIS A 600 -24.36 10.06 -7.40
N PHE A 601 -23.71 9.89 -6.25
CA PHE A 601 -22.55 10.69 -5.87
C PHE A 601 -21.29 9.83 -6.05
N GLY A 602 -20.38 10.25 -6.92
CA GLY A 602 -19.05 9.67 -7.06
C GLY A 602 -18.27 9.82 -5.76
N VAL A 603 -18.29 11.02 -5.17
CA VAL A 603 -17.67 11.30 -3.87
C VAL A 603 -18.66 11.24 -2.72
N ILE A 604 -18.43 10.28 -1.81
CA ILE A 604 -18.97 10.28 -0.45
C ILE A 604 -17.89 9.84 0.53
N THR A 605 -17.57 10.67 1.52
CA THR A 605 -16.32 10.50 2.27
C THR A 605 -16.39 11.01 3.69
N VAL A 606 -15.71 10.33 4.62
CA VAL A 606 -15.31 10.90 5.91
C VAL A 606 -13.86 11.37 5.80
N ALA A 607 -13.45 12.35 6.60
CA ALA A 607 -12.08 12.85 6.48
C ALA A 607 -11.04 11.74 6.80
N PRO A 608 -9.99 11.59 5.98
CA PRO A 608 -8.92 10.64 6.24
C PRO A 608 -8.16 11.03 7.51
N GLN A 609 -7.61 10.03 8.20
CA GLN A 609 -6.80 10.23 9.41
C GLN A 609 -5.38 10.74 9.13
N GLN A 610 -4.94 10.68 7.88
CA GLN A 610 -3.61 11.09 7.46
C GLN A 610 -3.48 12.61 7.39
N ASP A 611 -2.36 13.11 7.90
CA ASP A 611 -2.02 14.53 7.90
C ASP A 611 -1.92 15.13 6.49
N GLY A 612 -2.30 16.40 6.38
CA GLY A 612 -2.17 17.20 5.17
C GLY A 612 -3.41 17.21 4.29
N LEU A 613 -3.20 17.54 3.01
CA LEU A 613 -4.25 17.56 2.00
C LEU A 613 -4.16 16.27 1.18
N ILE A 614 -5.26 15.54 1.11
CA ILE A 614 -5.37 14.28 0.37
C ILE A 614 -6.12 14.53 -0.93
N ASP A 615 -5.53 14.18 -2.06
CA ASP A 615 -6.14 14.23 -3.39
C ASP A 615 -7.54 13.60 -3.39
N SER A 616 -8.53 14.32 -3.94
CA SER A 616 -9.92 13.85 -3.98
C SER A 616 -10.18 12.74 -5.01
N ILE A 617 -9.24 12.47 -5.92
CA ILE A 617 -9.41 11.47 -6.99
C ILE A 617 -9.33 10.04 -6.45
N PRO A 618 -8.27 9.56 -5.78
CA PRO A 618 -8.19 8.14 -5.46
C PRO A 618 -9.13 7.75 -4.30
N PRO A 619 -10.05 6.78 -4.48
CA PRO A 619 -10.83 6.25 -3.36
C PRO A 619 -9.98 5.40 -2.40
N SER A 620 -10.45 5.25 -1.17
CA SER A 620 -9.82 4.37 -0.19
C SER A 620 -10.77 3.97 0.94
N THR A 621 -10.20 3.54 2.08
CA THR A 621 -10.91 3.10 3.28
C THR A 621 -11.94 4.10 3.82
N PHE A 622 -11.68 5.40 3.63
CA PHE A 622 -12.53 6.50 4.08
C PHE A 622 -13.70 6.83 3.14
N GLY A 623 -13.88 6.05 2.05
CA GLY A 623 -14.76 6.40 0.95
C GLY A 623 -13.98 7.17 -0.12
N GLY A 624 -14.42 8.38 -0.45
CA GLY A 624 -13.83 9.20 -1.51
C GLY A 624 -14.54 8.98 -2.83
N ASN A 625 -13.81 9.01 -3.94
CA ASN A 625 -14.32 8.85 -5.30
C ASN A 625 -14.65 7.39 -5.63
N LEU A 626 -15.78 6.91 -5.14
CA LEU A 626 -16.16 5.51 -5.31
C LEU A 626 -16.56 5.18 -6.74
N ASP A 627 -17.20 6.14 -7.43
CA ASP A 627 -17.76 6.02 -8.77
C ASP A 627 -18.53 4.73 -8.98
N ASN A 628 -19.35 4.41 -7.99
CA ASN A 628 -20.28 3.31 -8.08
C ASN A 628 -21.68 3.88 -8.24
N TRP A 629 -22.29 3.66 -9.41
CA TRP A 629 -23.62 4.16 -9.72
C TRP A 629 -24.72 3.66 -8.77
N ARG A 630 -24.42 2.65 -7.95
CA ARG A 630 -25.29 2.11 -6.89
C ARG A 630 -25.28 2.94 -5.61
N VAL A 631 -24.42 3.96 -5.48
CA VAL A 631 -24.44 4.98 -4.40
C VAL A 631 -25.56 5.98 -4.69
N THR A 632 -26.79 5.46 -4.70
CA THR A 632 -27.98 6.13 -5.22
C THR A 632 -29.08 6.20 -4.18
N ARG A 633 -30.22 6.79 -4.56
CA ARG A 633 -31.44 6.83 -3.75
C ARG A 633 -31.79 5.45 -3.19
N GLY A 634 -32.10 5.40 -1.91
CA GLY A 634 -32.46 4.18 -1.17
C GLY A 634 -31.26 3.37 -0.67
N ALA A 635 -30.04 3.71 -1.10
CA ALA A 635 -28.83 3.07 -0.58
C ALA A 635 -28.37 3.71 0.74
N SER A 636 -27.69 2.91 1.55
CA SER A 636 -26.95 3.35 2.73
C SER A 636 -25.47 3.09 2.53
N VAL A 637 -24.64 4.10 2.81
CA VAL A 637 -23.18 3.97 2.75
C VAL A 637 -22.63 3.96 4.16
N PHE A 638 -21.91 2.90 4.52
CA PHE A 638 -21.23 2.77 5.80
C PHE A 638 -19.77 3.13 5.64
N LEU A 639 -19.32 4.11 6.40
CA LEU A 639 -17.96 4.65 6.35
C LEU A 639 -17.27 4.50 7.71
N PRO A 640 -16.08 3.89 7.78
CA PRO A 640 -15.34 3.78 9.03
C PRO A 640 -14.82 5.16 9.46
N VAL A 641 -15.17 5.60 10.67
CA VAL A 641 -14.74 6.90 11.19
C VAL A 641 -13.27 6.81 11.59
N GLY A 642 -12.42 7.62 10.93
CA GLY A 642 -10.99 7.72 11.22
C GLY A 642 -10.59 8.90 12.12
N VAL A 643 -11.44 9.93 12.21
CA VAL A 643 -11.15 11.17 12.96
C VAL A 643 -12.35 11.65 13.77
N PRO A 644 -12.15 12.40 14.87
CA PRO A 644 -13.24 12.99 15.64
C PRO A 644 -14.19 13.82 14.77
N GLY A 645 -15.49 13.63 14.98
CA GLY A 645 -16.54 14.29 14.22
C GLY A 645 -16.81 13.72 12.83
N ALA A 646 -16.04 12.70 12.37
CA ALA A 646 -16.08 12.09 11.04
C ALA A 646 -15.79 13.02 9.85
N LEU A 647 -16.31 14.26 9.86
CA LEU A 647 -16.10 15.29 8.85
C LEU A 647 -16.55 14.82 7.45
N LEU A 648 -17.85 14.53 7.31
CA LEU A 648 -18.47 14.03 6.09
C LEU A 648 -18.46 15.08 4.97
N SER A 649 -18.03 14.71 3.78
CA SER A 649 -18.21 15.48 2.55
C SER A 649 -18.87 14.66 1.46
N VAL A 650 -19.65 15.34 0.61
CA VAL A 650 -20.33 14.75 -0.54
C VAL A 650 -20.05 15.62 -1.76
N GLY A 651 -19.75 15.01 -2.89
CA GLY A 651 -19.35 15.71 -4.10
C GLY A 651 -19.52 14.85 -5.33
N ASP A 652 -18.91 15.31 -6.42
CA ASP A 652 -18.83 14.60 -7.70
C ASP A 652 -20.17 13.97 -8.16
N PRO A 653 -21.19 14.80 -8.38
CA PRO A 653 -22.52 14.30 -8.67
C PRO A 653 -22.66 13.83 -10.13
N HIS A 654 -23.20 12.63 -10.31
CA HIS A 654 -23.33 11.98 -11.61
C HIS A 654 -24.78 11.70 -11.96
N ALA A 655 -25.21 12.14 -13.14
CA ALA A 655 -26.50 11.79 -13.71
C ALA A 655 -26.58 10.31 -14.11
N SER A 656 -25.50 9.76 -14.66
CA SER A 656 -25.39 8.33 -14.99
C SER A 656 -23.95 7.94 -15.25
N GLN A 657 -23.62 6.68 -15.03
CA GLN A 657 -22.32 6.09 -15.27
C GLN A 657 -22.46 4.60 -15.62
N GLY A 658 -21.49 4.08 -16.37
CA GLY A 658 -21.30 2.64 -16.56
C GLY A 658 -20.25 2.09 -15.60
N ASP A 659 -20.37 0.81 -15.25
CA ASP A 659 -19.34 0.06 -14.54
C ASP A 659 -18.03 0.11 -15.38
N SER A 660 -17.03 0.86 -14.91
CA SER A 660 -15.67 1.15 -15.45
C SER A 660 -15.33 2.64 -15.57
N GLU A 661 -16.33 3.51 -15.77
CA GLU A 661 -16.10 4.94 -16.06
C GLU A 661 -15.04 5.19 -17.15
N LEU A 662 -15.07 4.35 -18.19
CA LEU A 662 -13.95 4.12 -19.12
C LEU A 662 -13.27 5.38 -19.68
N CYS A 663 -14.04 6.44 -19.97
CA CYS A 663 -13.51 7.64 -20.62
C CYS A 663 -12.87 8.66 -19.66
N GLY A 664 -12.91 8.39 -18.35
CA GLY A 664 -12.37 9.26 -17.30
C GLY A 664 -13.44 9.99 -16.48
N THR A 665 -14.68 10.06 -16.97
CA THR A 665 -15.78 10.77 -16.29
C THR A 665 -17.11 10.08 -16.56
N ALA A 666 -18.08 10.36 -15.70
CA ALA A 666 -19.48 10.00 -15.87
C ALA A 666 -20.23 11.02 -16.74
N ILE A 667 -21.57 11.01 -16.70
CA ILE A 667 -22.34 12.23 -17.01
C ILE A 667 -22.33 13.11 -15.76
N GLU A 668 -21.31 13.94 -15.68
CA GLU A 668 -21.01 14.95 -14.67
C GLU A 668 -22.13 15.97 -14.57
N CYS A 669 -22.98 15.87 -13.55
CA CYS A 669 -24.22 16.64 -13.47
C CYS A 669 -24.52 17.03 -12.03
N SER A 670 -24.62 18.33 -11.74
CA SER A 670 -24.96 18.83 -10.41
C SER A 670 -26.23 18.19 -9.86
N LEU A 671 -26.19 17.68 -8.62
CA LEU A 671 -27.31 17.01 -7.95
C LEU A 671 -27.61 17.71 -6.61
N THR A 672 -28.77 17.42 -6.05
CA THR A 672 -29.13 17.71 -4.66
C THR A 672 -29.64 16.43 -4.04
N GLY A 673 -29.08 16.04 -2.90
CA GLY A 673 -29.44 14.81 -2.20
C GLY A 673 -30.04 15.10 -0.83
N ASP A 674 -31.00 14.29 -0.43
CA ASP A 674 -31.53 14.25 0.93
C ASP A 674 -30.92 13.07 1.67
N PHE A 675 -30.32 13.34 2.83
CA PHE A 675 -29.59 12.35 3.60
C PHE A 675 -30.09 12.24 5.04
N GLN A 676 -29.99 11.06 5.62
CA GLN A 676 -30.00 10.86 7.08
C GLN A 676 -28.65 10.34 7.52
N LEU A 677 -28.09 10.95 8.57
CA LEU A 677 -26.80 10.53 9.13
C LEU A 677 -27.03 9.76 10.43
N VAL A 678 -26.55 8.52 10.52
CA VAL A 678 -26.65 7.69 11.72
C VAL A 678 -25.26 7.28 12.16
N LEU A 679 -24.89 7.67 13.38
CA LEU A 679 -23.64 7.25 14.01
C LEU A 679 -23.84 5.95 14.78
N HIS A 680 -23.03 4.95 14.46
CA HIS A 680 -22.96 3.68 15.17
C HIS A 680 -21.69 3.64 16.01
N LYS A 681 -21.85 3.60 17.33
CA LYS A 681 -20.72 3.60 18.27
C LYS A 681 -20.00 2.26 18.28
N LYS A 682 -18.67 2.28 18.28
CA LYS A 682 -17.82 1.08 18.30
C LYS A 682 -18.27 0.05 19.33
N GLU A 683 -18.57 0.50 20.55
CA GLU A 683 -18.95 -0.35 21.68
C GLU A 683 -20.28 -1.09 21.46
N THR A 684 -21.09 -0.61 20.53
CA THR A 684 -22.45 -1.10 20.24
C THR A 684 -22.58 -1.80 18.89
N LEU A 685 -21.49 -1.90 18.11
CA LEU A 685 -21.51 -2.52 16.78
C LEU A 685 -21.92 -4.00 16.84
N GLY A 686 -21.56 -4.72 17.91
CA GLY A 686 -21.97 -6.11 18.12
C GLY A 686 -21.75 -7.00 16.90
N THR A 687 -22.81 -7.70 16.47
CA THR A 687 -22.81 -8.59 15.29
C THR A 687 -23.43 -7.93 14.05
N GLN A 688 -23.49 -6.60 13.98
CA GLN A 688 -24.00 -5.90 12.80
C GLN A 688 -23.15 -6.23 11.57
N VAL A 689 -23.73 -6.18 10.38
CA VAL A 689 -23.04 -6.54 9.11
C VAL A 689 -21.85 -5.64 8.80
N PHE A 690 -21.76 -4.47 9.44
CA PHE A 690 -20.69 -3.48 9.29
C PHE A 690 -19.79 -3.40 10.54
N SER A 691 -19.81 -4.39 11.44
CA SER A 691 -19.02 -4.35 12.68
C SER A 691 -17.50 -4.47 12.46
N ASP A 692 -17.06 -5.20 11.42
CA ASP A 692 -15.64 -5.41 11.06
C ASP A 692 -15.22 -4.59 9.82
N LEU A 693 -15.75 -3.37 9.71
CA LEU A 693 -15.58 -2.53 8.51
C LEU A 693 -14.23 -1.79 8.50
N THR A 694 -13.48 -1.93 7.41
CA THR A 694 -12.27 -1.14 7.10
C THR A 694 -12.32 -0.47 5.73
N TYR A 695 -13.49 -0.49 5.10
CA TYR A 695 -13.71 -0.08 3.72
C TYR A 695 -15.13 0.47 3.57
N PRO A 696 -15.44 1.22 2.52
CA PRO A 696 -16.82 1.63 2.26
C PRO A 696 -17.69 0.42 1.91
N LEU A 697 -18.77 0.23 2.66
CA LEU A 697 -19.82 -0.76 2.37
C LEU A 697 -21.07 -0.02 1.91
N VAL A 698 -21.67 -0.47 0.81
CA VAL A 698 -22.97 0.03 0.34
C VAL A 698 -24.01 -1.06 0.56
N GLU A 699 -25.16 -0.68 1.10
CA GLU A 699 -26.30 -1.56 1.30
C GLU A 699 -27.53 -0.97 0.60
N THR A 700 -28.19 -1.79 -0.23
CA THR A 700 -29.50 -1.48 -0.80
C THR A 700 -30.57 -2.32 -0.09
N ALA A 701 -31.83 -2.25 -0.54
CA ALA A 701 -32.86 -3.11 -0.01
C ALA A 701 -32.56 -4.61 -0.30
N GLU A 702 -31.94 -4.90 -1.44
CA GLU A 702 -31.75 -6.26 -1.96
C GLU A 702 -30.30 -6.76 -1.98
N GLU A 703 -29.31 -5.89 -1.79
CA GLU A 703 -27.89 -6.22 -2.00
C GLU A 703 -26.97 -5.58 -0.96
N TRP A 704 -25.84 -6.25 -0.71
CA TRP A 704 -24.63 -5.62 -0.17
C TRP A 704 -23.61 -5.51 -1.29
N VAL A 705 -22.99 -4.34 -1.38
CA VAL A 705 -21.99 -4.02 -2.40
C VAL A 705 -20.69 -3.60 -1.70
N LEU A 706 -19.68 -4.46 -1.84
CA LEU A 706 -18.37 -4.28 -1.21
C LEU A 706 -17.37 -3.74 -2.22
N HIS A 707 -16.54 -2.79 -1.81
CA HIS A 707 -15.57 -2.15 -2.71
C HIS A 707 -14.15 -2.65 -2.43
N GLY A 708 -13.56 -3.32 -3.41
CA GLY A 708 -12.13 -3.60 -3.47
C GLY A 708 -11.40 -2.56 -4.32
N PHE A 709 -10.19 -2.21 -3.91
CA PHE A 709 -9.33 -1.26 -4.63
C PHE A 709 -7.95 -1.88 -4.87
N SER A 710 -7.20 -1.34 -5.83
CA SER A 710 -5.81 -1.77 -6.08
C SER A 710 -4.98 -1.80 -4.80
N TYR A 711 -5.19 -0.81 -3.95
CA TYR A 711 -4.66 -0.78 -2.60
C TYR A 711 -5.78 -0.46 -1.61
N PRO A 712 -6.08 -1.34 -0.63
CA PRO A 712 -7.16 -1.12 0.33
C PRO A 712 -6.98 0.23 1.05
N ASN A 713 -5.74 0.50 1.52
CA ASN A 713 -5.31 1.75 2.12
C ASN A 713 -4.01 2.24 1.45
N TYR A 714 -4.13 2.89 0.30
CA TYR A 714 -2.97 3.34 -0.47
C TYR A 714 -2.12 4.38 0.29
N LEU A 715 -2.74 5.19 1.16
CA LEU A 715 -2.05 6.16 2.01
C LEU A 715 -1.12 5.48 3.01
N ALA A 716 -1.58 4.40 3.67
CA ALA A 716 -0.73 3.62 4.56
C ALA A 716 0.36 2.83 3.79
N GLU A 717 0.00 2.23 2.66
CA GLU A 717 0.90 1.39 1.86
C GLU A 717 2.10 2.16 1.29
N PHE A 718 1.86 3.42 0.88
CA PHE A 718 2.85 4.24 0.18
C PHE A 718 3.33 5.47 0.95
N GLY A 719 2.75 5.77 2.11
CA GLY A 719 3.18 6.86 2.99
C GLY A 719 3.29 8.19 2.25
N THR A 720 4.45 8.84 2.34
CA THR A 720 4.66 10.18 1.77
C THR A 720 4.55 10.24 0.24
N SER A 721 4.75 9.12 -0.47
CA SER A 721 4.62 9.06 -1.93
C SER A 721 3.26 8.58 -2.42
N ALA A 722 2.29 8.36 -1.51
CA ALA A 722 1.02 7.73 -1.83
C ALA A 722 0.24 8.40 -2.96
N GLN A 723 0.16 9.73 -2.94
CA GLN A 723 -0.62 10.50 -3.90
C GLN A 723 0.03 10.58 -5.30
N SER A 724 1.22 10.00 -5.49
CA SER A 724 1.84 9.84 -6.82
C SER A 724 1.93 8.36 -7.20
N ALA A 725 2.38 7.50 -6.28
CA ALA A 725 2.59 6.07 -6.52
C ALA A 725 1.29 5.32 -6.85
N VAL A 726 0.15 5.77 -6.33
CA VAL A 726 -1.15 5.15 -6.61
C VAL A 726 -1.55 5.22 -8.08
N TYR A 727 -1.18 6.27 -8.80
CA TYR A 727 -1.46 6.42 -10.23
C TYR A 727 -0.56 5.54 -11.10
N GLU A 728 0.64 5.20 -10.62
CA GLU A 728 1.62 4.40 -11.38
C GLU A 728 1.42 2.89 -11.20
N LYS A 729 0.92 2.45 -10.04
CA LYS A 729 0.99 1.05 -9.62
C LYS A 729 -0.34 0.30 -9.58
N SER A 730 -1.45 1.00 -9.80
CA SER A 730 -2.79 0.40 -9.68
C SER A 730 -3.15 -0.52 -10.84
N THR A 731 -3.92 -1.57 -10.55
CA THR A 731 -4.32 -2.61 -11.51
C THR A 731 -5.64 -3.26 -11.09
N LEU A 732 -6.40 -3.75 -12.08
CA LEU A 732 -7.62 -4.53 -11.80
C LEU A 732 -7.33 -5.85 -11.07
N ASP A 733 -6.17 -6.47 -11.31
CA ASP A 733 -5.79 -7.71 -10.64
C ASP A 733 -5.63 -7.53 -9.12
N LEU A 734 -5.08 -6.39 -8.69
CA LEU A 734 -4.97 -6.05 -7.28
C LEU A 734 -6.35 -5.69 -6.70
N ALA A 735 -7.16 -4.93 -7.43
CA ALA A 735 -8.51 -4.56 -6.99
C ALA A 735 -9.43 -5.77 -6.84
N MET A 736 -9.38 -6.72 -7.78
CA MET A 736 -10.12 -7.99 -7.71
C MET A 736 -9.68 -8.82 -6.52
N ARG A 737 -8.37 -8.86 -6.22
CA ARG A 737 -7.84 -9.56 -5.04
C ARG A 737 -8.35 -8.95 -3.74
N ASP A 738 -8.37 -7.63 -3.64
CA ASP A 738 -8.91 -6.92 -2.47
C ASP A 738 -10.42 -7.16 -2.33
N ALA A 739 -11.18 -7.05 -3.43
CA ALA A 739 -12.62 -7.34 -3.44
C ALA A 739 -12.91 -8.77 -2.95
N PHE A 740 -12.14 -9.76 -3.41
CA PHE A 740 -12.23 -11.14 -2.93
C PHE A 740 -11.93 -11.23 -1.42
N ILE A 741 -10.84 -10.64 -0.94
CA ILE A 741 -10.45 -10.68 0.47
C ILE A 741 -11.56 -10.10 1.35
N LYS A 742 -12.10 -8.94 0.97
CA LYS A 742 -13.19 -8.26 1.70
C LYS A 742 -14.48 -9.08 1.68
N THR A 743 -14.85 -9.65 0.54
CA THR A 743 -16.04 -10.51 0.40
C THR A 743 -15.93 -11.78 1.23
N ARG A 744 -14.78 -12.46 1.16
CA ARG A 744 -14.49 -13.63 1.99
C ARG A 744 -14.60 -13.27 3.46
N ARG A 745 -13.91 -12.19 3.89
CA ARG A 745 -13.93 -11.74 5.28
C ARG A 745 -15.36 -11.43 5.73
N PHE A 746 -16.12 -10.67 4.94
CA PHE A 746 -17.51 -10.33 5.22
C PHE A 746 -18.39 -11.56 5.41
N LEU A 747 -18.32 -12.55 4.52
CA LEU A 747 -19.12 -13.77 4.64
C LEU A 747 -18.73 -14.59 5.88
N MET A 748 -17.45 -14.66 6.20
CA MET A 748 -16.98 -15.38 7.39
C MET A 748 -17.40 -14.68 8.68
N THR A 749 -17.24 -13.36 8.77
CA THR A 749 -17.49 -12.60 10.00
C THR A 749 -18.97 -12.31 10.23
N THR A 750 -19.74 -12.05 9.17
CA THR A 750 -21.15 -11.62 9.29
C THR A 750 -22.15 -12.74 9.05
N LYS A 751 -21.79 -13.76 8.26
CA LYS A 751 -22.66 -14.91 7.94
C LYS A 751 -22.17 -16.22 8.56
N GLY A 752 -21.06 -16.20 9.28
CA GLY A 752 -20.53 -17.36 10.00
C GLY A 752 -20.09 -18.50 9.10
N LEU A 753 -19.83 -18.24 7.82
CA LEU A 753 -19.35 -19.27 6.89
C LEU A 753 -17.89 -19.60 7.17
N SER A 754 -17.51 -20.86 6.98
CA SER A 754 -16.09 -21.23 6.88
C SER A 754 -15.44 -20.60 5.63
N GLU A 755 -14.11 -20.56 5.59
CA GLU A 755 -13.40 -20.05 4.41
C GLU A 755 -13.73 -20.83 3.13
N ASP A 756 -13.82 -22.16 3.23
CA ASP A 756 -14.15 -23.04 2.09
C ASP A 756 -15.59 -22.80 1.58
N GLU A 757 -16.56 -22.65 2.49
CA GLU A 757 -17.94 -22.32 2.14
C GLU A 757 -18.05 -20.93 1.52
N ALA A 758 -17.36 -19.93 2.09
CA ALA A 758 -17.32 -18.58 1.56
C ALA A 758 -16.74 -18.59 0.14
N ILE A 759 -15.61 -19.26 -0.11
CA ILE A 759 -15.00 -19.36 -1.45
C ILE A 759 -15.95 -20.03 -2.44
N SER A 760 -16.61 -21.12 -2.04
CA SER A 760 -17.60 -21.80 -2.88
C SER A 760 -18.75 -20.86 -3.25
N LEU A 761 -19.36 -20.20 -2.25
CA LEU A 761 -20.49 -19.28 -2.46
C LEU A 761 -20.09 -18.08 -3.34
N ILE A 762 -18.93 -17.48 -3.08
CA ILE A 762 -18.37 -16.38 -3.86
C ILE A 762 -18.27 -16.78 -5.34
N SER A 763 -17.80 -17.99 -5.61
CA SER A 763 -17.55 -18.47 -6.97
C SER A 763 -18.81 -18.73 -7.78
N VAL A 764 -19.97 -18.95 -7.14
CA VAL A 764 -21.21 -19.38 -7.84
C VAL A 764 -22.37 -18.38 -7.73
N ALA A 765 -22.32 -17.43 -6.80
CA ALA A 765 -23.46 -16.56 -6.49
C ALA A 765 -23.09 -15.11 -6.10
N VAL A 766 -21.81 -14.73 -6.14
CA VAL A 766 -21.38 -13.34 -5.96
C VAL A 766 -20.86 -12.81 -7.28
N ASP A 767 -21.41 -11.68 -7.72
CA ASP A 767 -21.00 -11.03 -8.96
C ASP A 767 -19.90 -10.00 -8.68
N PHE A 768 -18.80 -10.05 -9.43
CA PHE A 768 -17.75 -9.03 -9.39
C PHE A 768 -17.83 -8.16 -10.64
N GLY A 769 -17.87 -6.84 -10.45
CA GLY A 769 -17.89 -5.84 -11.52
C GLY A 769 -16.75 -4.84 -11.37
N VAL A 770 -16.30 -4.29 -12.50
CA VAL A 770 -15.35 -3.16 -12.47
C VAL A 770 -16.11 -1.90 -12.08
N THR A 771 -15.68 -1.23 -11.01
CA THR A 771 -16.30 0.02 -10.56
C THR A 771 -15.82 1.16 -11.46
N GLN A 772 -14.50 1.40 -11.44
CA GLN A 772 -13.80 2.38 -12.26
C GLN A 772 -12.34 1.94 -12.52
N VAL A 773 -11.73 2.53 -13.57
CA VAL A 773 -10.31 2.33 -13.94
C VAL A 773 -9.59 3.65 -14.25
N VAL A 774 -10.01 4.75 -13.62
CA VAL A 774 -9.58 6.11 -14.00
C VAL A 774 -9.07 6.97 -12.85
N ASP A 775 -9.21 6.52 -11.59
CA ASP A 775 -8.94 7.37 -10.41
C ASP A 775 -7.59 7.15 -9.73
N GLY A 776 -6.60 6.63 -10.46
CA GLY A 776 -5.40 6.11 -9.83
C GLY A 776 -5.71 4.81 -9.09
N ASN A 777 -6.39 4.82 -7.93
CA ASN A 777 -6.73 3.61 -7.17
C ASN A 777 -7.96 2.90 -7.77
N TRP A 778 -7.74 2.01 -8.74
CA TRP A 778 -8.84 1.36 -9.48
C TRP A 778 -9.71 0.46 -8.60
N GLY A 779 -11.00 0.39 -8.93
CA GLY A 779 -12.04 -0.26 -8.13
C GLY A 779 -12.68 -1.49 -8.78
N VAL A 780 -12.93 -2.52 -7.97
CA VAL A 780 -13.79 -3.67 -8.29
C VAL A 780 -14.80 -3.82 -7.17
N HIS A 781 -16.09 -3.96 -7.49
CA HIS A 781 -17.13 -4.19 -6.51
C HIS A 781 -17.62 -5.63 -6.53
N ALA A 782 -17.98 -6.17 -5.37
CA ALA A 782 -18.63 -7.47 -5.21
C ALA A 782 -20.09 -7.28 -4.77
N ILE A 783 -21.03 -7.93 -5.45
CA ILE A 783 -22.47 -7.82 -5.20
C ILE A 783 -22.96 -9.13 -4.57
N ILE A 784 -23.47 -9.02 -3.35
CA ILE A 784 -24.04 -10.14 -2.60
C ILE A 784 -25.54 -9.88 -2.41
N ARG A 785 -26.40 -10.73 -2.97
CA ARG A 785 -27.86 -10.58 -2.81
C ARG A 785 -28.32 -11.05 -1.44
N LYS A 786 -29.21 -10.28 -0.78
CA LYS A 786 -29.77 -10.64 0.53
C LYS A 786 -30.58 -11.93 0.49
N SER A 787 -31.27 -12.18 -0.61
CA SER A 787 -32.08 -13.39 -0.82
C SER A 787 -31.29 -14.70 -0.83
N LEU A 788 -29.95 -14.67 -0.88
CA LEU A 788 -29.12 -15.87 -0.75
C LEU A 788 -29.17 -16.47 0.66
N PHE A 789 -29.48 -15.65 1.67
CA PHE A 789 -29.57 -16.06 3.07
C PHE A 789 -31.04 -16.14 3.48
N THR A 790 -31.54 -17.36 3.69
CA THR A 790 -32.97 -17.66 3.89
C THR A 790 -33.38 -17.78 5.36
N ALA A 791 -32.46 -17.52 6.28
CA ALA A 791 -32.65 -17.62 7.73
C ALA A 791 -32.67 -16.24 8.38
#